data_AF-A0A1Q7WUB8-F1
#
_entry.id   AF-A0A1Q7WUB8-F1
#
_cell.length_a   1.000
_cell.length_b   1.000
_cell.length_c   1.000
_cell.angle_alpha   90.00
_cell.angle_beta   90.00
_cell.angle_gamma   90.00
#
_symmetry.space_group_name_H-M   'P 1'
#
loop_
_entity.id
_entity.type
_entity.pdbx_description
1 polymer ?
#
loop_
_entity_poly.entity_id
_entity_poly.type
_entity_poly.pdbx_seq_one_letter_code
_entity_poly.pdbx_strand_id
1 'polypeptide(L)'
;MGKQPANLLWLQNNNNNTPGRQPNQLRPGPGGRPNGQPGQGGPSGLNRWLLVIVLVMLGIYAYSFFTQNSNNNTNQVDQLAYSAYYNQINAGNIKTAVFNGQTDITGEFKQPVGSYTQYRVIQLPNGDPQLPQLLQSKGVTVSSQPSQDNSFWVNLLIAFVPLILVIALFIFLSRRAGQGQQGIFNFGKSRAKLILEDRPSTTFADVAGVDESKYELQEVVEFLKTPQKFQRLGGKIPRGVLLVGPPGTGKTLLARAVAGEAGVPFFSMSGSEFVEVLVGVGASRVRDLFDQAKKASPSIIFIDEIDAVGRQRGSSINTNDEREQTLNQLLVEMDGFDTRQAVVVIAATNRPDGLDQALLRPGRFDRRVTVDRPDWNGRLAILKIHSRNVPLAPDVDLVAIARSTPGMVGADLANLVNEAALLAARRNLDRVTQKCFNEALDKILLGAERPLVLSDDDLQVIAYHEGGHALTALLSEHADPVTKVTIVPRGQALGVTMSTPLDDRYNYSKEYLLTQIVTALGGRAAEEVVIGRITTGAENDLQRVTALARQMVTRWGMSEKLGTVSFSERGSPFASGGDTGAPSDYSETTAEAIDDEVDRIVRSCHARAVELLQTHRPTLDRIAQELRRNEVVDSNQLQEIMRETGAVIASPQSLPQGVPQVITPPVGTTPLRPEVNSTGNEQIG
;
A
#
# COMPACT_ATOMS: atom_id res chain seq x y z
N MET A 1 -36.97 -39.43 -9.38
CA MET A 1 -37.81 -38.93 -8.27
C MET A 1 -36.88 -38.10 -7.39
N GLY A 2 -36.86 -36.77 -7.33
CA GLY A 2 -37.87 -35.77 -7.62
C GLY A 2 -38.26 -35.03 -6.34
N LYS A 3 -37.40 -34.12 -5.83
CA LYS A 3 -37.72 -32.70 -5.52
C LYS A 3 -36.64 -32.01 -4.66
N GLN A 4 -36.55 -30.72 -4.96
CA GLN A 4 -35.63 -29.64 -4.57
C GLN A 4 -35.79 -29.12 -3.12
N PRO A 5 -34.92 -28.20 -2.67
CA PRO A 5 -34.67 -27.86 -1.27
C PRO A 5 -35.56 -26.70 -0.76
N ALA A 6 -35.73 -26.64 0.57
CA ALA A 6 -36.41 -25.54 1.24
C ALA A 6 -35.40 -24.43 1.56
N ASN A 7 -35.55 -23.32 0.85
CA ASN A 7 -34.98 -22.02 1.13
C ASN A 7 -35.93 -21.22 2.03
N LEU A 8 -35.36 -20.33 2.84
CA LEU A 8 -35.98 -19.13 3.42
C LEU A 8 -37.25 -19.31 4.26
N LEU A 9 -37.15 -19.03 5.57
CA LEU A 9 -38.18 -18.28 6.30
C LEU A 9 -37.63 -17.70 7.62
N TRP A 10 -37.82 -16.38 7.75
CA TRP A 10 -38.12 -15.63 8.97
C TRP A 10 -37.01 -14.85 9.72
N LEU A 11 -36.80 -13.60 9.25
CA LEU A 11 -36.89 -12.43 10.12
C LEU A 11 -38.35 -12.27 10.60
N GLN A 12 -38.60 -12.27 11.91
CA GLN A 12 -39.52 -11.31 12.55
C GLN A 12 -39.54 -11.42 14.08
N ASN A 13 -39.77 -10.27 14.67
CA ASN A 13 -40.08 -9.95 16.06
C ASN A 13 -40.82 -11.01 16.88
N ASN A 14 -40.49 -11.10 18.17
CA ASN A 14 -41.53 -11.20 19.20
C ASN A 14 -41.15 -10.47 20.50
N ASN A 15 -41.81 -9.33 20.68
CA ASN A 15 -42.04 -8.66 21.96
C ASN A 15 -43.26 -9.35 22.61
N ASN A 16 -43.14 -9.82 23.86
CA ASN A 16 -44.00 -9.43 25.00
C ASN A 16 -43.99 -10.45 26.16
N ASN A 17 -43.66 -9.89 27.33
CA ASN A 17 -44.32 -10.01 28.64
C ASN A 17 -44.68 -11.39 29.22
N THR A 18 -44.10 -11.68 30.39
CA THR A 18 -44.83 -11.87 31.67
C THR A 18 -43.84 -11.85 32.87
N PRO A 19 -44.29 -11.62 34.12
CA PRO A 19 -43.62 -10.68 35.04
C PRO A 19 -43.12 -11.27 36.37
N GLY A 20 -42.20 -10.54 37.00
CA GLY A 20 -42.18 -10.36 38.47
C GLY A 20 -41.27 -11.28 39.30
N ARG A 21 -40.15 -10.72 39.80
CA ARG A 21 -39.84 -10.48 41.23
C ARG A 21 -38.34 -10.19 41.42
N GLN A 22 -38.03 -8.94 41.79
CA GLN A 22 -36.79 -8.56 42.49
C GLN A 22 -37.00 -8.74 44.00
N PRO A 23 -35.93 -8.92 44.80
CA PRO A 23 -35.30 -7.76 45.44
C PRO A 23 -33.77 -7.88 45.64
N ASN A 24 -33.00 -6.82 45.42
CA ASN A 24 -32.44 -5.99 46.51
C ASN A 24 -31.43 -4.96 45.97
N GLN A 25 -31.66 -3.71 46.34
CA GLN A 25 -30.90 -2.52 45.98
C GLN A 25 -29.75 -2.29 46.98
N LEU A 26 -28.56 -1.97 46.48
CA LEU A 26 -27.49 -1.32 47.25
C LEU A 26 -27.49 0.19 46.91
N ARG A 27 -27.57 1.00 47.96
CA ARG A 27 -27.54 2.48 47.94
C ARG A 27 -26.10 2.99 47.84
N PRO A 28 -25.84 4.12 47.16
CA PRO A 28 -24.70 5.00 47.46
C PRO A 28 -25.11 6.12 48.43
N GLY A 29 -24.25 6.41 49.41
CA GLY A 29 -24.46 7.43 50.43
C GLY A 29 -24.24 8.88 49.94
N PRO A 30 -24.62 9.88 50.76
CA PRO A 30 -24.53 11.29 50.40
C PRO A 30 -23.23 11.92 50.94
N GLY A 31 -22.45 12.56 50.06
CA GLY A 31 -21.33 13.39 50.49
C GLY A 31 -20.48 13.92 49.33
N GLY A 32 -20.50 15.23 49.13
CA GLY A 32 -19.48 15.96 48.38
C GLY A 32 -19.88 16.45 46.99
N ARG A 33 -20.43 17.67 46.91
CA ARG A 33 -20.24 18.53 45.72
C ARG A 33 -18.85 19.15 45.81
N PRO A 34 -18.19 19.42 44.68
CA PRO A 34 -17.99 20.83 44.36
C PRO A 34 -18.24 21.20 42.89
N ASN A 35 -18.80 22.41 42.76
CA ASN A 35 -18.86 23.33 41.62
C ASN A 35 -17.94 23.07 40.42
N GLY A 36 -18.53 23.25 39.23
CA GLY A 36 -17.79 23.62 38.03
C GLY A 36 -18.43 23.17 36.72
N GLN A 37 -19.68 23.56 36.43
CA GLN A 37 -20.14 23.61 35.04
C GLN A 37 -19.39 24.74 34.31
N PRO A 38 -18.74 24.49 33.16
CA PRO A 38 -18.52 25.54 32.18
C PRO A 38 -19.69 25.53 31.18
N GLY A 39 -20.13 26.73 30.85
CA GLY A 39 -21.37 27.00 30.14
C GLY A 39 -21.49 26.41 28.73
N GLN A 40 -22.74 26.37 28.28
CA GLN A 40 -23.13 26.33 26.87
C GLN A 40 -22.21 27.24 26.03
N GLY A 41 -21.29 26.62 25.29
CA GLY A 41 -20.51 27.30 24.28
C GLY A 41 -21.42 27.65 23.11
N GLY A 42 -21.68 28.94 22.92
CA GLY A 42 -22.24 29.45 21.66
C GLY A 42 -21.38 29.02 20.47
N PRO A 43 -21.95 28.95 19.26
CA PRO A 43 -21.33 28.29 18.12
C PRO A 43 -19.94 28.86 17.82
N SER A 44 -18.98 27.93 17.72
CA SER A 44 -17.58 28.12 17.36
C SER A 44 -17.43 28.90 16.05
N GLY A 45 -16.32 29.62 15.87
CA GLY A 45 -16.09 30.49 14.69
C GLY A 45 -16.22 29.78 13.34
N LEU A 46 -16.08 28.45 13.30
CA LEU A 46 -16.27 27.61 12.12
C LEU A 46 -17.74 27.54 11.68
N ASN A 47 -18.68 27.52 12.63
CA ASN A 47 -20.11 27.57 12.36
C ASN A 47 -20.56 28.95 11.84
N ARG A 48 -19.83 30.02 12.19
CA ARG A 48 -20.11 31.38 11.68
C ARG A 48 -19.70 31.52 10.21
N TRP A 49 -18.56 30.94 9.82
CA TRP A 49 -18.13 30.91 8.41
C TRP A 49 -19.02 30.01 7.54
N LEU A 50 -19.44 28.86 8.07
CA LEU A 50 -20.42 27.99 7.41
C LEU A 50 -21.75 28.72 7.17
N LEU A 51 -22.24 29.50 8.14
CA LEU A 51 -23.45 30.31 7.98
C LEU A 51 -23.32 31.36 6.88
N VAL A 52 -22.16 31.99 6.75
CA VAL A 52 -21.87 32.96 5.67
C VAL A 52 -21.85 32.26 4.31
N ILE A 53 -21.19 31.10 4.20
CA ILE A 53 -21.13 30.33 2.95
C ILE A 53 -22.54 29.87 2.53
N VAL A 54 -23.35 29.40 3.47
CA VAL A 54 -24.74 28.99 3.20
C VAL A 54 -25.59 30.17 2.74
N LEU A 55 -25.46 31.35 3.36
CA LEU A 55 -26.17 32.56 2.94
C LEU A 55 -25.76 33.05 1.54
N VAL A 56 -24.47 32.95 1.21
CA VAL A 56 -23.96 33.29 -0.12
C VAL A 56 -24.49 32.31 -1.17
N MET A 57 -24.46 31.00 -0.90
CA MET A 57 -25.07 29.97 -1.75
C MET A 57 -26.56 30.21 -1.99
N LEU A 58 -27.31 30.58 -0.94
CA LEU A 58 -28.74 30.91 -1.04
C LEU A 58 -28.99 32.17 -1.88
N GLY A 59 -28.12 33.17 -1.77
CA GLY A 59 -28.16 34.37 -2.61
C GLY A 59 -27.91 34.07 -4.09
N ILE A 60 -26.92 33.22 -4.40
CA ILE A 60 -26.63 32.76 -5.77
C ILE A 60 -27.82 31.95 -6.32
N TYR A 61 -28.39 31.08 -5.51
CA TYR A 61 -29.57 30.30 -5.89
C TYR A 61 -30.78 31.20 -6.18
N ALA A 62 -31.07 32.17 -5.31
CA ALA A 62 -32.15 33.13 -5.52
C ALA A 62 -31.95 33.99 -6.78
N TYR A 63 -30.71 34.41 -7.06
CA TYR A 63 -30.36 35.12 -8.29
C TYR A 63 -30.57 34.26 -9.54
N SER A 64 -30.15 32.99 -9.51
CA SER A 64 -30.35 32.05 -10.61
C SER A 64 -31.83 31.78 -10.88
N PHE A 65 -32.65 31.66 -9.82
CA PHE A 65 -34.08 31.45 -9.93
C PHE A 65 -34.81 32.67 -10.52
N PHE A 66 -34.41 33.88 -10.13
CA PHE A 66 -35.02 35.11 -10.62
C PHE A 66 -34.65 35.42 -12.07
N THR A 67 -33.39 35.18 -12.46
CA THR A 67 -32.93 35.36 -13.86
C THR A 67 -33.55 34.33 -14.81
N GLN A 68 -33.76 33.09 -14.36
CA GLN A 68 -34.40 32.05 -15.18
C GLN A 68 -35.88 32.35 -15.46
N ASN A 69 -36.57 33.03 -14.55
CA ASN A 69 -38.00 33.34 -14.72
C ASN A 69 -38.28 34.54 -15.64
N SER A 70 -37.30 35.44 -15.86
CA SER A 70 -37.44 36.58 -16.79
C SER A 70 -37.28 36.20 -18.27
N ASN A 71 -36.66 35.06 -18.59
CA ASN A 71 -36.42 34.66 -19.99
C ASN A 71 -37.51 33.75 -20.60
N ASN A 72 -38.54 33.37 -19.83
CA ASN A 72 -39.54 32.38 -20.26
C ASN A 72 -40.74 32.96 -21.03
N ASN A 73 -40.77 34.27 -21.33
CA ASN A 73 -41.85 34.89 -22.10
C ASN A 73 -41.39 35.32 -23.51
N THR A 74 -40.82 34.39 -24.28
CA THR A 74 -40.71 34.57 -25.73
C THR A 74 -41.43 33.41 -26.40
N ASN A 75 -42.61 33.70 -26.99
CA ASN A 75 -43.38 32.76 -27.79
C ASN A 75 -42.46 32.06 -28.81
N GLN A 76 -42.48 30.73 -28.85
CA GLN A 76 -41.76 29.91 -29.82
C GLN A 76 -42.21 30.28 -31.25
N VAL A 77 -41.47 31.18 -31.89
CA VAL A 77 -41.50 31.37 -33.34
C VAL A 77 -40.34 30.56 -33.89
N ASP A 78 -40.63 29.47 -34.59
CA ASP A 78 -39.59 28.59 -35.12
C ASP A 78 -38.70 29.34 -36.11
N GLN A 79 -37.39 29.18 -35.91
CA GLN A 79 -36.35 29.87 -36.66
C GLN A 79 -36.17 29.20 -38.02
N LEU A 80 -36.56 29.90 -39.09
CA LEU A 80 -36.41 29.40 -40.46
C LEU A 80 -35.00 29.72 -40.98
N ALA A 81 -34.37 28.75 -41.66
CA ALA A 81 -33.08 28.96 -42.31
C ALA A 81 -33.18 30.03 -43.42
N TYR A 82 -32.16 30.88 -43.54
CA TYR A 82 -32.14 32.00 -44.50
C TYR A 82 -32.34 31.54 -45.96
N SER A 83 -31.76 30.41 -46.35
CA SER A 83 -31.93 29.83 -47.70
C SER A 83 -33.37 29.38 -47.96
N ALA A 84 -34.03 28.79 -46.98
CA ALA A 84 -35.43 28.40 -47.07
C ALA A 84 -36.35 29.63 -47.17
N TYR A 85 -36.01 30.71 -46.46
CA TYR A 85 -36.70 32.00 -46.59
C TYR A 85 -36.57 32.59 -48.00
N TYR A 86 -35.38 32.56 -48.59
CA TYR A 86 -35.14 33.04 -49.95
C TYR A 86 -35.96 32.25 -50.99
N ASN A 87 -36.09 30.93 -50.82
CA ASN A 87 -36.94 30.09 -51.66
C ASN A 87 -38.43 30.46 -51.55
N GLN A 88 -38.92 30.75 -50.34
CA GLN A 88 -40.30 31.16 -50.11
C GLN A 88 -40.62 32.55 -50.67
N ILE A 89 -39.64 33.47 -50.69
CA ILE A 89 -39.76 34.76 -51.37
C ILE A 89 -39.91 34.56 -52.88
N ASN A 90 -39.07 33.71 -53.49
CA ASN A 90 -39.14 33.43 -54.92
C ASN A 90 -40.45 32.75 -55.32
N ALA A 91 -40.97 31.87 -54.47
CA ALA A 91 -42.29 31.25 -54.61
C ALA A 91 -43.47 32.21 -54.37
N GLY A 92 -43.21 33.45 -53.90
CA GLY A 92 -44.24 34.48 -53.70
C GLY A 92 -45.08 34.31 -52.43
N ASN A 93 -44.66 33.44 -51.51
CA ASN A 93 -45.45 33.02 -50.34
C ASN A 93 -45.24 33.90 -49.09
N ILE A 94 -44.49 35.00 -49.17
CA ILE A 94 -44.31 35.95 -48.06
C ILE A 94 -45.37 37.06 -48.13
N LYS A 95 -46.06 37.33 -47.01
CA LYS A 95 -47.10 38.37 -46.90
C LYS A 95 -46.54 39.66 -46.31
N THR A 96 -45.85 39.55 -45.17
CA THR A 96 -45.23 40.69 -44.48
C THR A 96 -43.79 40.34 -44.12
N ALA A 97 -42.93 41.36 -44.15
CA ALA A 97 -41.55 41.25 -43.66
C ALA A 97 -41.26 42.46 -42.77
N VAL A 98 -41.06 42.20 -41.47
CA VAL A 98 -40.73 43.20 -40.45
C VAL A 98 -39.28 43.01 -40.05
N PHE A 99 -38.47 44.06 -40.24
CA PHE A 99 -37.08 44.08 -39.85
C PHE A 99 -36.97 44.55 -38.40
N ASN A 100 -36.53 43.67 -37.51
CA ASN A 100 -36.30 43.94 -36.10
C ASN A 100 -34.79 44.13 -35.88
N GLY A 101 -34.31 45.37 -36.04
CA GLY A 101 -32.89 45.69 -35.99
C GLY A 101 -32.09 45.17 -37.21
N GLN A 102 -30.80 44.91 -37.03
CA GLN A 102 -29.89 44.46 -38.10
C GLN A 102 -29.80 42.94 -38.26
N THR A 103 -30.33 42.16 -37.31
CA THR A 103 -30.07 40.72 -37.23
C THR A 103 -31.30 39.87 -37.53
N ASP A 104 -32.50 40.34 -37.22
CA ASP A 104 -33.71 39.50 -37.28
C ASP A 104 -34.79 40.06 -38.21
N ILE A 105 -35.38 39.17 -39.01
CA ILE A 105 -36.58 39.43 -39.81
C ILE A 105 -37.70 38.54 -39.30
N THR A 106 -38.86 39.13 -39.04
CA THR A 106 -40.08 38.39 -38.68
C THR A 106 -41.23 38.72 -39.62
N GLY A 107 -42.11 37.78 -39.90
CA GLY A 107 -43.24 38.05 -40.78
C GLY A 107 -44.23 36.91 -40.89
N GLU A 108 -45.24 37.10 -41.74
CA GLU A 108 -46.28 36.10 -42.00
C GLU A 108 -46.20 35.55 -43.42
N PHE A 109 -46.59 34.28 -43.59
CA PHE A 109 -46.78 33.67 -44.90
C PHE A 109 -48.17 33.99 -45.48
N LYS A 110 -48.31 33.93 -46.81
CA LYS A 110 -49.62 33.99 -47.49
C LYS A 110 -50.38 32.67 -47.35
N GLN A 111 -49.66 31.55 -47.45
CA GLN A 111 -50.16 30.21 -47.11
C GLN A 111 -49.20 29.54 -46.12
N PRO A 112 -49.74 28.83 -45.10
CA PRO A 112 -48.93 28.23 -44.07
C PRO A 112 -47.96 27.20 -44.68
N VAL A 113 -46.69 27.32 -44.32
CA VAL A 113 -45.65 26.35 -44.71
C VAL A 113 -45.58 25.32 -43.59
N GLY A 114 -46.21 24.16 -43.79
CA GLY A 114 -46.42 23.19 -42.70
C GLY A 114 -47.45 23.68 -41.69
N SER A 115 -47.10 23.68 -40.40
CA SER A 115 -47.99 24.09 -39.30
C SER A 115 -47.88 25.58 -38.93
N TYR A 116 -47.09 26.35 -39.68
CA TYR A 116 -46.64 27.68 -39.26
C TYR A 116 -47.24 28.78 -40.13
N THR A 117 -47.79 29.80 -39.47
CA THR A 117 -48.31 31.03 -40.11
C THR A 117 -47.32 32.19 -40.04
N GLN A 118 -46.33 32.12 -39.14
CA GLN A 118 -45.33 33.16 -38.89
C GLN A 118 -43.92 32.56 -38.91
N TYR A 119 -42.92 33.38 -39.24
CA TYR A 119 -41.52 32.99 -39.27
C TYR A 119 -40.62 34.02 -38.61
N ARG A 120 -39.48 33.55 -38.08
CA ARG A 120 -38.32 34.37 -37.70
C ARG A 120 -37.10 33.86 -38.45
N VAL A 121 -36.38 34.75 -39.12
CA VAL A 121 -35.17 34.43 -39.88
C VAL A 121 -34.06 35.35 -39.40
N ILE A 122 -32.88 34.77 -39.17
CA ILE A 122 -31.66 35.54 -38.89
C ILE A 122 -30.98 35.85 -40.22
N GLN A 123 -30.64 37.12 -40.44
CA GLN A 123 -29.92 37.55 -41.65
C GLN A 123 -28.47 37.05 -41.67
N LEU A 124 -27.88 36.97 -42.86
CA LEU A 124 -26.45 36.69 -42.99
C LEU A 124 -25.62 37.81 -42.33
N PRO A 125 -24.44 37.48 -41.78
CA PRO A 125 -23.50 38.48 -41.30
C PRO A 125 -23.19 39.46 -42.43
N ASN A 126 -23.40 40.77 -42.20
CA ASN A 126 -23.27 41.91 -43.13
C ASN A 126 -24.52 42.27 -43.96
N GLY A 127 -25.63 41.55 -43.82
CA GLY A 127 -26.89 41.84 -44.52
C GLY A 127 -26.84 41.52 -46.02
N ASP A 128 -28.00 41.28 -46.62
CA ASP A 128 -28.13 41.00 -48.06
C ASP A 128 -28.66 42.25 -48.79
N PRO A 129 -27.83 42.96 -49.57
CA PRO A 129 -28.23 44.20 -50.23
C PRO A 129 -29.28 44.00 -51.34
N GLN A 130 -29.50 42.76 -51.82
CA GLN A 130 -30.50 42.45 -52.85
C GLN A 130 -31.88 42.10 -52.27
N LEU A 131 -31.94 41.74 -50.98
CA LEU A 131 -33.15 41.28 -50.32
C LEU A 131 -34.29 42.32 -50.29
N PRO A 132 -34.06 43.62 -49.99
CA PRO A 132 -35.13 44.62 -50.01
C PRO A 132 -35.72 44.83 -51.41
N GLN A 133 -34.89 44.82 -52.45
CA GLN A 133 -35.32 44.97 -53.84
C GLN A 133 -36.13 43.75 -54.30
N LEU A 134 -35.72 42.55 -53.91
CA LEU A 134 -36.43 41.30 -54.20
C LEU A 134 -37.82 41.28 -53.54
N LEU A 135 -37.93 41.68 -52.27
CA LEU A 135 -39.20 41.78 -51.54
C LEU A 135 -40.16 42.80 -52.16
N GLN A 136 -39.63 43.93 -52.62
CA GLN A 136 -40.42 44.97 -53.29
C GLN A 136 -40.92 44.51 -54.66
N SER A 137 -40.10 43.77 -55.43
CA SER A 137 -40.48 43.22 -56.75
C SER A 137 -41.65 42.20 -56.68
N LYS A 138 -41.86 41.57 -55.52
CA LYS A 138 -42.93 40.59 -55.27
C LYS A 138 -44.12 41.16 -54.48
N GLY A 139 -44.13 42.48 -54.24
CA GLY A 139 -45.26 43.19 -53.61
C GLY A 139 -45.43 42.93 -52.11
N VAL A 140 -44.35 42.64 -51.38
CA VAL A 140 -44.38 42.38 -49.93
C VAL A 140 -44.37 43.70 -49.14
N THR A 141 -45.19 43.82 -48.10
CA THR A 141 -45.19 44.99 -47.21
C THR A 141 -44.00 44.92 -46.25
N VAL A 142 -43.04 45.85 -46.40
CA VAL A 142 -41.85 45.95 -45.56
C VAL A 142 -42.04 47.01 -44.48
N SER A 143 -41.84 46.65 -43.21
CA SER A 143 -41.89 47.56 -42.06
C SER A 143 -40.63 47.40 -41.20
N SER A 144 -40.16 48.45 -40.53
CA SER A 144 -38.97 48.41 -39.68
C SER A 144 -39.32 48.97 -38.29
N GLN A 145 -38.96 48.22 -37.24
CA GLN A 145 -39.10 48.66 -35.86
C GLN A 145 -37.71 48.74 -35.20
N PRO A 146 -37.34 49.87 -34.55
CA PRO A 146 -36.09 49.94 -33.79
C PRO A 146 -36.20 49.07 -32.54
N SER A 147 -35.24 48.18 -32.33
CA SER A 147 -35.10 47.37 -31.11
C SER A 147 -34.78 48.30 -29.93
N GLN A 148 -35.73 48.46 -28.99
CA GLN A 148 -35.49 49.20 -27.75
C GLN A 148 -34.59 48.40 -26.81
N ASP A 149 -33.29 48.72 -26.81
CA ASP A 149 -32.28 48.22 -25.88
C ASP A 149 -32.35 48.92 -24.50
N ASN A 150 -33.52 48.89 -23.85
CA ASN A 150 -33.67 49.45 -22.50
C ASN A 150 -33.37 48.47 -21.35
N SER A 151 -32.80 47.28 -21.64
CA SER A 151 -32.51 46.27 -20.61
C SER A 151 -31.12 46.36 -19.97
N PHE A 152 -30.20 47.17 -20.49
CA PHE A 152 -28.83 47.20 -19.96
C PHE A 152 -28.75 47.75 -18.52
N TRP A 153 -29.30 48.95 -18.29
CA TRP A 153 -29.21 49.60 -16.97
C TRP A 153 -30.01 48.90 -15.88
N VAL A 154 -31.16 48.30 -16.24
CA VAL A 154 -32.00 47.56 -15.30
C VAL A 154 -31.34 46.23 -14.91
N ASN A 155 -30.74 45.51 -15.87
CA ASN A 155 -29.99 44.29 -15.57
C ASN A 155 -28.72 44.58 -14.76
N LEU A 156 -28.04 45.70 -15.04
CA LEU A 156 -26.88 46.12 -14.27
C LEU A 156 -27.25 46.39 -12.81
N LEU A 157 -28.34 47.11 -12.56
CA LEU A 157 -28.80 47.45 -11.21
C LEU A 157 -29.23 46.20 -10.44
N ILE A 158 -29.96 45.27 -11.07
CA ILE A 158 -30.34 43.98 -10.48
C ILE A 158 -29.12 43.11 -10.16
N ALA A 159 -28.05 43.17 -10.97
CA ALA A 159 -26.81 42.43 -10.72
C ALA A 159 -25.98 43.00 -9.55
N PHE A 160 -26.07 44.31 -9.28
CA PHE A 160 -25.30 44.95 -8.20
C PHE A 160 -25.97 44.89 -6.82
N VAL A 161 -27.29 44.75 -6.74
CA VAL A 161 -28.02 44.67 -5.46
C VAL A 161 -27.51 43.53 -4.55
N PRO A 162 -27.30 42.30 -5.04
CA PRO A 162 -26.75 41.21 -4.22
C PRO A 162 -25.33 41.51 -3.70
N LEU A 163 -24.48 42.11 -4.55
CA LEU A 163 -23.10 42.43 -4.19
C LEU A 163 -23.02 43.49 -3.09
N ILE A 164 -23.85 44.53 -3.18
CA ILE A 164 -23.93 45.58 -2.17
C ILE A 164 -24.42 45.02 -0.83
N LEU A 165 -25.39 44.10 -0.85
CA LEU A 165 -25.93 43.47 0.37
C LEU A 165 -24.87 42.61 1.10
N VAL A 166 -24.04 41.87 0.36
CA VAL A 166 -22.91 41.11 0.91
C VAL A 166 -21.84 42.02 1.49
N ILE A 167 -21.49 43.11 0.79
CA ILE A 167 -20.50 44.09 1.29
C ILE A 167 -21.01 44.79 2.55
N ALA A 168 -22.28 45.19 2.59
CA ALA A 168 -22.89 45.81 3.76
C ALA A 168 -22.93 44.85 4.97
N LEU A 169 -23.27 43.58 4.74
CA LEU A 169 -23.24 42.54 5.78
C LEU A 169 -21.81 42.29 6.29
N PHE A 170 -20.82 42.27 5.39
CA PHE A 170 -19.41 42.11 5.76
C PHE A 170 -18.88 43.28 6.59
N ILE A 171 -19.25 44.51 6.27
CA ILE A 171 -18.88 45.71 7.05
C ILE A 171 -19.58 45.68 8.42
N PHE A 172 -20.83 45.23 8.49
CA PHE A 172 -21.56 45.10 9.75
C PHE A 172 -20.98 44.00 10.67
N LEU A 173 -20.61 42.85 10.12
CA LEU A 173 -19.94 41.78 10.89
C LEU A 173 -18.51 42.15 11.30
N SER A 174 -17.73 42.80 10.42
CA SER A 174 -16.35 43.19 10.73
C SER A 174 -16.28 44.27 11.82
N ARG A 175 -17.22 45.24 11.81
CA ARG A 175 -17.36 46.22 12.91
C ARG A 175 -17.75 45.58 14.25
N ARG A 176 -18.41 44.41 14.22
CA ARG A 176 -18.78 43.65 15.44
C ARG A 176 -17.69 42.65 15.87
N ALA A 177 -16.78 42.28 14.98
CA ALA A 177 -15.64 41.40 15.25
C ALA A 177 -14.38 42.15 15.73
N GLY A 178 -14.29 43.47 15.49
CA GLY A 178 -13.15 44.31 15.87
C GLY A 178 -12.92 44.52 17.38
N GLN A 179 -13.76 43.97 18.26
CA GLN A 179 -13.57 44.06 19.72
C GLN A 179 -12.77 42.88 20.32
N GLY A 180 -12.31 41.92 19.50
CA GLY A 180 -11.55 40.73 19.95
C GLY A 180 -10.12 40.62 19.38
N GLN A 181 -9.56 41.71 18.85
CA GLN A 181 -8.42 41.66 17.93
C GLN A 181 -7.06 41.91 18.61
N GLN A 182 -6.58 40.90 19.34
CA GLN A 182 -5.17 40.83 19.83
C GLN A 182 -4.46 39.50 19.49
N GLY A 183 -4.94 38.75 18.49
CA GLY A 183 -4.46 37.38 18.22
C GLY A 183 -3.75 37.11 16.90
N ILE A 184 -3.49 38.11 16.04
CA ILE A 184 -3.12 37.85 14.62
C ILE A 184 -1.61 37.65 14.40
N PHE A 185 -0.75 37.92 15.39
CA PHE A 185 0.71 37.70 15.27
C PHE A 185 1.20 36.28 15.58
N ASN A 186 0.29 35.30 15.78
CA ASN A 186 0.66 33.94 16.20
C ASN A 186 0.65 32.89 15.06
N PHE A 187 0.67 33.31 13.80
CA PHE A 187 0.59 32.41 12.63
C PHE A 187 1.89 31.62 12.35
N GLY A 188 2.97 31.86 13.11
CA GLY A 188 4.27 31.18 12.96
C GLY A 188 4.62 30.19 14.08
N LYS A 189 3.80 30.08 15.12
CA LYS A 189 3.94 29.02 16.12
C LYS A 189 2.90 27.96 15.82
N SER A 190 3.35 26.92 15.14
CA SER A 190 2.67 25.66 14.97
C SER A 190 1.73 25.37 16.15
N ARG A 191 0.41 25.37 15.92
CA ARG A 191 -0.54 24.61 16.75
C ARG A 191 -0.34 23.11 16.46
N ALA A 192 0.91 22.64 16.53
CA ALA A 192 1.26 21.24 16.38
C ALA A 192 0.67 20.51 17.57
N LYS A 193 -0.04 19.43 17.26
CA LYS A 193 -0.02 18.18 18.02
C LYS A 193 1.28 18.12 18.83
N LEU A 194 1.19 18.25 20.16
CA LEU A 194 2.34 18.11 21.07
C LEU A 194 3.20 16.96 20.54
N ILE A 195 4.45 17.23 20.18
CA ILE A 195 5.40 16.15 19.88
C ILE A 195 5.48 15.38 21.19
N LEU A 196 4.84 14.21 21.22
CA LEU A 196 4.64 13.45 22.44
C LEU A 196 6.02 13.00 22.91
N GLU A 197 6.49 13.58 24.02
CA GLU A 197 7.57 13.01 24.80
C GLU A 197 7.07 11.65 25.29
N ASP A 198 7.53 10.58 24.65
CA ASP A 198 7.24 9.23 25.06
C ASP A 198 8.42 8.69 25.87
N ARG A 199 8.13 7.98 26.95
CA ARG A 199 9.13 7.21 27.70
C ARG A 199 8.77 5.74 27.55
N PRO A 200 9.25 5.10 26.46
CA PRO A 200 8.84 3.75 26.14
C PRO A 200 9.28 2.79 27.25
N SER A 201 8.37 1.92 27.69
CA SER A 201 8.69 0.80 28.58
C SER A 201 9.26 -0.41 27.83
N THR A 202 9.21 -0.39 26.49
CA THR A 202 9.74 -1.45 25.62
C THR A 202 11.25 -1.52 25.75
N THR A 203 11.79 -2.72 25.94
CA THR A 203 13.25 -2.95 26.07
C THR A 203 13.74 -3.95 25.02
N PHE A 204 15.04 -4.25 24.99
CA PHE A 204 15.56 -5.28 24.09
C PHE A 204 15.00 -6.69 24.36
N ALA A 205 14.40 -6.94 25.53
CA ALA A 205 13.72 -8.20 25.84
C ALA A 205 12.39 -8.39 25.07
N ASP A 206 11.83 -7.30 24.52
CA ASP A 206 10.59 -7.30 23.74
C ASP A 206 10.84 -7.34 22.23
N VAL A 207 12.11 -7.36 21.82
CA VAL A 207 12.54 -7.48 20.42
C VAL A 207 13.27 -8.82 20.27
N ALA A 208 13.04 -9.55 19.18
CA ALA A 208 13.71 -10.83 18.92
C ALA A 208 14.03 -11.00 17.44
N GLY A 209 14.97 -11.91 17.14
CA GLY A 209 15.36 -12.28 15.77
C GLY A 209 16.23 -11.26 15.03
N VAL A 210 16.81 -10.30 15.76
CA VAL A 210 17.68 -9.24 15.21
C VAL A 210 18.85 -8.98 16.19
N ASP A 211 19.49 -10.05 16.66
CA ASP A 211 20.44 -9.97 17.77
C ASP A 211 21.75 -9.27 17.38
N GLU A 212 22.16 -9.38 16.11
CA GLU A 212 23.26 -8.61 15.53
C GLU A 212 22.97 -7.10 15.57
N SER A 213 21.77 -6.71 15.12
CA SER A 213 21.35 -5.31 15.14
C SER A 213 21.28 -4.76 16.57
N LYS A 214 20.82 -5.56 17.55
CA LYS A 214 20.82 -5.17 18.97
C LYS A 214 22.24 -4.96 19.50
N TYR A 215 23.16 -5.86 19.17
CA TYR A 215 24.55 -5.76 19.60
C TYR A 215 25.19 -4.46 19.08
N GLU A 216 24.96 -4.11 17.80
CA GLU A 216 25.45 -2.85 17.24
C GLU A 216 24.84 -1.61 17.91
N LEU A 217 23.58 -1.69 18.33
CA LEU A 217 22.87 -0.60 19.01
C LEU A 217 23.17 -0.53 20.52
N GLN A 218 23.78 -1.55 21.10
CA GLN A 218 24.14 -1.57 22.52
C GLN A 218 25.17 -0.49 22.87
N GLU A 219 26.04 -0.14 21.92
CA GLU A 219 26.97 0.98 22.04
C GLU A 219 26.23 2.33 22.17
N VAL A 220 25.17 2.52 21.40
CA VAL A 220 24.32 3.72 21.44
C VAL A 220 23.60 3.82 22.80
N VAL A 221 23.12 2.68 23.32
CA VAL A 221 22.52 2.59 24.66
C VAL A 221 23.55 2.96 25.74
N GLU A 222 24.74 2.36 25.72
CA GLU A 222 25.78 2.64 26.72
C GLU A 222 26.19 4.11 26.70
N PHE A 223 26.28 4.69 25.51
CA PHE A 223 26.53 6.12 25.32
C PHE A 223 25.47 6.99 25.99
N LEU A 224 24.18 6.71 25.74
CA LEU A 224 23.08 7.49 26.32
C LEU A 224 22.97 7.33 27.84
N LYS A 225 23.31 6.16 28.38
CA LYS A 225 23.37 5.91 29.82
C LYS A 225 24.55 6.63 30.50
N THR A 226 25.72 6.63 29.86
CA THR A 226 26.97 7.13 30.47
C THR A 226 27.77 8.05 29.53
N PRO A 227 27.22 9.20 29.10
CA PRO A 227 27.84 10.05 28.08
C PRO A 227 29.21 10.62 28.52
N GLN A 228 29.39 10.84 29.82
CA GLN A 228 30.63 11.35 30.41
C GLN A 228 31.82 10.40 30.20
N LYS A 229 31.60 9.09 30.18
CA LYS A 229 32.65 8.08 29.98
C LYS A 229 33.31 8.25 28.62
N PHE A 230 32.51 8.48 27.58
CA PHE A 230 32.97 8.64 26.20
C PHE A 230 33.59 10.02 25.95
N GLN A 231 33.00 11.09 26.53
CA GLN A 231 33.54 12.45 26.42
C GLN A 231 34.94 12.57 27.04
N ARG A 232 35.19 11.92 28.18
CA ARG A 232 36.52 11.95 28.85
C ARG A 232 37.64 11.35 28.02
N LEU A 233 37.33 10.39 27.15
CA LEU A 233 38.30 9.70 26.31
C LEU A 233 38.40 10.30 24.90
N GLY A 234 37.71 11.42 24.64
CA GLY A 234 37.67 12.06 23.31
C GLY A 234 36.87 11.26 22.28
N GLY A 235 36.04 10.32 22.70
CA GLY A 235 35.16 9.55 21.83
C GLY A 235 34.15 10.47 21.15
N LYS A 236 34.03 10.36 19.81
CA LYS A 236 33.03 11.09 19.04
C LYS A 236 31.70 10.34 19.08
N ILE A 237 30.63 11.09 19.30
CA ILE A 237 29.27 10.58 19.39
C ILE A 237 28.77 10.25 17.98
N PRO A 238 28.24 9.04 17.71
CA PRO A 238 27.52 8.79 16.48
C PRO A 238 26.25 9.67 16.48
N ARG A 239 26.23 10.66 15.59
CA ARG A 239 25.14 11.66 15.55
C ARG A 239 23.87 11.07 14.95
N GLY A 240 24.02 10.09 14.06
CA GLY A 240 22.91 9.50 13.34
C GLY A 240 23.10 8.01 13.09
N VAL A 241 22.07 7.23 13.39
CA VAL A 241 21.98 5.81 13.07
C VAL A 241 20.88 5.59 12.04
N LEU A 242 21.20 4.97 10.92
CA LEU A 242 20.24 4.57 9.91
C LEU A 242 19.93 3.08 10.01
N LEU A 243 18.71 2.74 10.42
CA LEU A 243 18.15 1.41 10.40
C LEU A 243 17.65 1.08 8.99
N VAL A 244 18.23 0.06 8.38
CA VAL A 244 17.91 -0.35 7.01
C VAL A 244 17.39 -1.77 6.99
N GLY A 245 16.25 -2.01 6.36
CA GLY A 245 15.76 -3.37 6.18
C GLY A 245 14.35 -3.43 5.63
N PRO A 246 13.85 -4.63 5.29
CA PRO A 246 12.50 -4.81 4.79
C PRO A 246 11.41 -4.23 5.71
N PRO A 247 10.23 -3.87 5.19
CA PRO A 247 9.11 -3.45 6.03
C PRO A 247 8.71 -4.58 6.99
N GLY A 248 8.22 -4.22 8.18
CA GLY A 248 7.71 -5.20 9.16
C GLY A 248 8.76 -5.98 9.97
N THR A 249 10.06 -5.70 9.80
CA THR A 249 11.14 -6.32 10.63
C THR A 249 11.29 -5.69 12.03
N GLY A 250 10.46 -4.70 12.38
CA GLY A 250 10.46 -4.10 13.72
C GLY A 250 11.47 -2.97 13.91
N LYS A 251 11.89 -2.25 12.86
CA LYS A 251 12.79 -1.08 12.96
C LYS A 251 12.32 -0.03 13.99
N THR A 252 11.04 0.34 13.94
CA THR A 252 10.41 1.29 14.88
C THR A 252 10.38 0.74 16.30
N LEU A 253 10.12 -0.56 16.46
CA LEU A 253 10.14 -1.24 17.75
C LEU A 253 11.56 -1.29 18.34
N LEU A 254 12.56 -1.57 17.50
CA LEU A 254 13.97 -1.60 17.88
C LEU A 254 14.45 -0.22 18.33
N ALA A 255 14.10 0.85 17.61
CA ALA A 255 14.43 2.21 18.02
C ALA A 255 13.78 2.60 19.37
N ARG A 256 12.52 2.21 19.60
CA ARG A 256 11.85 2.37 20.89
C ARG A 256 12.53 1.57 21.99
N ALA A 257 12.97 0.35 21.69
CA ALA A 257 13.69 -0.50 22.63
C ALA A 257 15.06 0.08 23.03
N VAL A 258 15.79 0.73 22.11
CA VAL A 258 17.02 1.47 22.44
C VAL A 258 16.74 2.58 23.45
N ALA A 259 15.64 3.33 23.26
CA ALA A 259 15.26 4.41 24.18
C ALA A 259 14.83 3.89 25.55
N GLY A 260 14.02 2.83 25.60
CA GLY A 260 13.58 2.22 26.85
C GLY A 260 14.73 1.55 27.60
N GLU A 261 15.65 0.90 26.88
CA GLU A 261 16.87 0.34 27.47
C GLU A 261 17.76 1.44 28.06
N ALA A 262 17.93 2.57 27.36
CA ALA A 262 18.70 3.72 27.84
C ALA A 262 17.97 4.55 28.91
N GLY A 263 16.65 4.42 29.04
CA GLY A 263 15.84 5.19 29.98
C GLY A 263 15.70 6.68 29.61
N VAL A 264 15.77 7.01 28.31
CA VAL A 264 15.77 8.40 27.81
C VAL A 264 14.47 8.75 27.08
N PRO A 265 14.08 10.04 27.01
CA PRO A 265 12.95 10.48 26.19
C PRO A 265 13.08 10.10 24.71
N PHE A 266 11.97 9.68 24.11
CA PHE A 266 11.85 9.27 22.72
C PHE A 266 10.91 10.19 21.95
N PHE A 267 11.44 10.93 20.98
CA PHE A 267 10.67 11.79 20.08
C PHE A 267 10.52 11.10 18.73
N SER A 268 9.29 10.78 18.32
CA SER A 268 9.01 10.06 17.07
C SER A 268 8.27 10.94 16.08
N MET A 269 8.69 10.92 14.81
CA MET A 269 7.99 11.56 13.70
C MET A 269 8.11 10.69 12.44
N SER A 270 7.09 10.65 11.59
CA SER A 270 7.20 10.00 10.27
C SER A 270 7.78 10.98 9.25
N GLY A 271 8.62 10.50 8.34
CA GLY A 271 9.20 11.27 7.25
C GLY A 271 8.14 11.92 6.35
N SER A 272 6.97 11.28 6.21
CA SER A 272 5.85 11.86 5.46
C SER A 272 5.23 13.07 6.14
N GLU A 273 5.34 13.20 7.47
CA GLU A 273 4.84 14.39 8.21
C GLU A 273 5.68 15.65 7.95
N PHE A 274 6.83 15.50 7.31
CA PHE A 274 7.68 16.62 6.89
C PHE A 274 7.35 17.14 5.49
N VAL A 275 6.54 16.42 4.72
CA VAL A 275 6.15 16.80 3.36
C VAL A 275 4.73 17.36 3.39
N GLU A 276 4.60 18.68 3.24
CA GLU A 276 3.32 19.39 3.31
C GLU A 276 3.13 20.28 2.08
N VAL A 277 1.87 20.61 1.77
CA VAL A 277 1.53 21.51 0.64
C VAL A 277 2.02 22.94 0.87
N LEU A 278 2.22 23.31 2.13
CA LEU A 278 2.64 24.65 2.52
C LEU A 278 4.17 24.73 2.64
N VAL A 279 4.77 25.55 1.79
CA VAL A 279 6.21 25.83 1.78
C VAL A 279 6.70 26.26 3.16
N GLY A 280 7.77 25.62 3.64
CA GLY A 280 8.44 25.95 4.90
C GLY A 280 7.82 25.36 6.18
N VAL A 281 6.66 24.70 6.10
CA VAL A 281 6.06 24.03 7.27
C VAL A 281 6.90 22.84 7.72
N GLY A 282 7.35 21.99 6.77
CA GLY A 282 8.24 20.87 7.06
C GLY A 282 9.53 21.29 7.76
N ALA A 283 10.23 22.29 7.20
CA ALA A 283 11.44 22.86 7.79
C ALA A 283 11.20 23.42 9.22
N SER A 284 10.06 24.06 9.49
CA SER A 284 9.74 24.51 10.86
C SER A 284 9.56 23.35 11.83
N ARG A 285 8.89 22.26 11.42
CA ARG A 285 8.70 21.06 12.25
C ARG A 285 10.03 20.40 12.59
N VAL A 286 10.96 20.34 11.64
CA VAL A 286 12.33 19.83 11.88
C VAL A 286 13.01 20.66 12.98
N ARG A 287 12.98 21.99 12.90
CA ARG A 287 13.57 22.86 13.94
C ARG A 287 12.92 22.61 15.30
N ASP A 288 11.59 22.63 15.35
CA ASP A 288 10.83 22.45 16.60
C ASP A 288 11.10 21.08 17.25
N LEU A 289 11.24 20.02 16.45
CA LEU A 289 11.58 18.67 16.89
C LEU A 289 12.97 18.63 17.53
N PHE A 290 13.97 19.19 16.85
CA PHE A 290 15.35 19.21 17.35
C PHE A 290 15.47 20.10 18.60
N ASP A 291 14.80 21.25 18.65
CA ASP A 291 14.83 22.13 19.83
C ASP A 291 14.19 21.49 21.06
N GLN A 292 13.13 20.70 20.90
CA GLN A 292 12.53 19.95 22.00
C GLN A 292 13.44 18.82 22.48
N ALA A 293 14.03 18.06 21.56
CA ALA A 293 14.97 16.99 21.89
C ALA A 293 16.22 17.51 22.61
N LYS A 294 16.77 18.67 22.18
CA LYS A 294 17.91 19.34 22.83
C LYS A 294 17.60 19.73 24.29
N LYS A 295 16.39 20.22 24.57
CA LYS A 295 15.95 20.58 25.94
C LYS A 295 15.78 19.35 26.84
N ALA A 296 15.48 18.20 26.26
CA ALA A 296 15.28 16.93 26.96
C ALA A 296 16.52 16.02 26.95
N SER A 297 17.71 16.54 26.61
CA SER A 297 18.95 15.75 26.51
C SER A 297 19.35 15.15 27.89
N PRO A 298 19.78 13.88 27.96
CA PRO A 298 19.96 12.92 26.86
C PRO A 298 18.63 12.41 26.28
N SER A 299 18.52 12.33 24.94
CA SER A 299 17.27 11.96 24.25
C SER A 299 17.52 11.31 22.88
N ILE A 300 16.49 10.65 22.34
CA ILE A 300 16.49 10.08 20.98
C ILE A 300 15.43 10.75 20.12
N ILE A 301 15.82 11.11 18.89
CA ILE A 301 14.90 11.49 17.82
C ILE A 301 14.78 10.30 16.86
N PHE A 302 13.57 9.79 16.63
CA PHE A 302 13.29 8.75 15.66
C PHE A 302 12.51 9.30 14.46
N ILE A 303 13.06 9.09 13.26
CA ILE A 303 12.42 9.46 11.99
C ILE A 303 12.13 8.18 11.19
N ASP A 304 10.87 7.78 11.12
CA ASP A 304 10.45 6.66 10.26
C ASP A 304 10.36 7.10 8.79
N GLU A 305 10.46 6.19 7.83
CA GLU A 305 10.31 6.48 6.40
C GLU A 305 11.12 7.70 5.92
N ILE A 306 12.40 7.80 6.31
CA ILE A 306 13.24 8.96 5.99
C ILE A 306 13.36 9.20 4.47
N ASP A 307 13.12 8.17 3.65
CA ASP A 307 13.06 8.26 2.19
C ASP A 307 11.91 9.13 1.65
N ALA A 308 10.91 9.48 2.48
CA ALA A 308 9.90 10.47 2.15
C ALA A 308 10.48 11.88 1.98
N VAL A 309 11.50 12.25 2.76
CA VAL A 309 12.21 13.54 2.63
C VAL A 309 13.59 13.43 2.00
N GLY A 310 14.26 12.30 2.19
CA GLY A 310 15.66 12.09 1.85
C GLY A 310 15.95 11.44 0.50
N ARG A 311 14.98 11.32 -0.42
CA ARG A 311 15.20 10.68 -1.73
C ARG A 311 16.09 11.54 -2.63
N GLN A 312 16.91 10.90 -3.44
CA GLN A 312 17.73 11.54 -4.46
C GLN A 312 16.90 12.34 -5.45
N ARG A 313 17.50 13.45 -5.90
CA ARG A 313 16.94 14.39 -6.88
C ARG A 313 16.51 13.65 -8.16
N GLY A 314 15.23 13.69 -8.47
CA GLY A 314 14.71 13.34 -9.80
C GLY A 314 14.62 14.60 -10.66
N SER A 315 14.78 14.47 -11.98
CA SER A 315 14.69 15.55 -12.98
C SER A 315 13.26 16.08 -13.19
N SER A 316 12.48 16.22 -12.11
CA SER A 316 11.11 16.73 -12.14
C SER A 316 11.13 18.18 -11.65
N ILE A 317 11.03 19.11 -12.59
CA ILE A 317 11.35 20.54 -12.43
C ILE A 317 10.37 21.34 -11.54
N ASN A 318 9.22 20.77 -11.11
CA ASN A 318 8.12 21.59 -10.56
C ASN A 318 7.50 21.14 -9.21
N THR A 319 8.11 20.22 -8.44
CA THR A 319 7.49 19.74 -7.18
C THR A 319 8.49 19.41 -6.06
N ASN A 320 9.76 19.80 -6.19
CA ASN A 320 10.81 19.40 -5.25
C ASN A 320 11.19 20.46 -4.20
N ASP A 321 10.77 21.72 -4.34
CA ASP A 321 11.31 22.82 -3.53
C ASP A 321 11.04 22.71 -2.02
N GLU A 322 9.84 22.28 -1.61
CA GLU A 322 9.47 22.13 -0.19
C GLU A 322 10.23 20.99 0.47
N ARG A 323 10.29 19.86 -0.22
CA ARG A 323 11.01 18.68 0.23
C ARG A 323 12.50 18.97 0.37
N GLU A 324 13.10 19.64 -0.61
CA GLU A 324 14.51 20.03 -0.58
C GLU A 324 14.81 21.00 0.56
N GLN A 325 13.92 21.97 0.80
CA GLN A 325 14.06 22.89 1.91
C GLN A 325 14.02 22.15 3.25
N THR A 326 13.09 21.21 3.42
CA THR A 326 12.96 20.41 4.64
C THR A 326 14.15 19.46 4.84
N LEU A 327 14.63 18.82 3.77
CA LEU A 327 15.85 18.01 3.80
C LEU A 327 17.07 18.84 4.21
N ASN A 328 17.29 19.99 3.59
CA ASN A 328 18.40 20.87 3.92
C ASN A 328 18.32 21.35 5.38
N GLN A 329 17.12 21.64 5.89
CA GLN A 329 16.96 21.99 7.30
C GLN A 329 17.35 20.83 8.22
N LEU A 330 16.97 19.59 7.89
CA LEU A 330 17.38 18.41 8.65
C LEU A 330 18.90 18.27 8.68
N LEU A 331 19.57 18.47 7.54
CA LEU A 331 21.03 18.42 7.45
C LEU A 331 21.69 19.49 8.33
N VAL A 332 21.17 20.73 8.32
CA VAL A 332 21.67 21.83 9.16
C VAL A 332 21.51 21.51 10.65
N GLU A 333 20.38 20.94 11.07
CA GLU A 333 20.17 20.56 12.47
C GLU A 333 21.10 19.42 12.90
N MET A 334 21.36 18.44 12.03
CA MET A 334 22.30 17.34 12.31
C MET A 334 23.76 17.81 12.41
N ASP A 335 24.17 18.73 11.53
CA ASP A 335 25.52 19.31 11.57
C ASP A 335 25.67 20.25 12.81
N GLY A 336 24.57 20.87 13.25
CA GLY A 336 24.52 21.86 14.33
C GLY A 336 24.62 21.35 15.77
N PHE A 337 24.76 20.04 16.02
CA PHE A 337 24.91 19.53 17.39
C PHE A 337 26.22 19.98 18.06
N ASP A 338 26.12 20.54 19.27
CA ASP A 338 27.27 20.66 20.18
C ASP A 338 27.61 19.26 20.71
N THR A 339 28.89 18.89 20.68
CA THR A 339 29.43 17.66 21.28
C THR A 339 29.02 17.40 22.72
N ARG A 340 28.57 18.43 23.44
CA ARG A 340 28.09 18.34 24.83
C ARG A 340 26.63 17.90 24.97
N GLN A 341 25.82 18.01 23.91
CA GLN A 341 24.42 17.57 23.92
C GLN A 341 24.33 16.10 23.50
N ALA A 342 23.85 15.24 24.41
CA ALA A 342 23.70 13.81 24.16
C ALA A 342 22.37 13.53 23.44
N VAL A 343 22.26 13.94 22.18
CA VAL A 343 21.09 13.67 21.33
C VAL A 343 21.51 12.75 20.21
N VAL A 344 20.78 11.66 20.01
CA VAL A 344 21.02 10.70 18.92
C VAL A 344 19.83 10.68 17.98
N VAL A 345 20.09 10.80 16.67
CA VAL A 345 19.05 10.69 15.64
C VAL A 345 19.04 9.27 15.09
N ILE A 346 17.93 8.55 15.20
CA ILE A 346 17.74 7.24 14.58
C ILE A 346 16.75 7.42 13.43
N ALA A 347 17.10 6.99 12.22
CA ALA A 347 16.19 6.99 11.08
C ALA A 347 15.95 5.58 10.58
N ALA A 348 14.77 5.30 10.03
CA ALA A 348 14.45 4.02 9.40
C ALA A 348 14.10 4.19 7.93
N THR A 349 14.59 3.28 7.08
CA THR A 349 14.17 3.20 5.68
C THR A 349 14.06 1.76 5.21
N ASN A 350 13.16 1.53 4.26
CA ASN A 350 13.09 0.29 3.50
C ASN A 350 13.92 0.36 2.20
N ARG A 351 14.42 1.55 1.83
CA ARG A 351 15.01 1.84 0.52
C ARG A 351 16.30 2.67 0.66
N PRO A 352 17.40 2.05 1.11
CA PRO A 352 18.66 2.76 1.33
C PRO A 352 19.23 3.37 0.03
N ASP A 353 19.06 2.68 -1.10
CA ASP A 353 19.65 3.09 -2.38
C ASP A 353 19.00 4.36 -2.97
N GLY A 354 17.76 4.65 -2.53
CA GLY A 354 17.02 5.82 -2.97
C GLY A 354 17.42 7.11 -2.22
N LEU A 355 18.24 7.02 -1.17
CA LEU A 355 18.57 8.16 -0.30
C LEU A 355 19.66 9.06 -0.87
N ASP A 356 19.56 10.36 -0.58
CA ASP A 356 20.56 11.37 -0.90
C ASP A 356 21.87 11.05 -0.17
N GLN A 357 22.97 10.98 -0.93
CA GLN A 357 24.31 10.73 -0.41
C GLN A 357 24.73 11.75 0.64
N ALA A 358 24.15 12.96 0.63
CA ALA A 358 24.37 13.96 1.65
C ALA A 358 23.96 13.48 3.07
N LEU A 359 22.92 12.66 3.19
CA LEU A 359 22.47 12.11 4.49
C LEU A 359 23.45 11.08 5.06
N LEU A 360 24.14 10.35 4.18
CA LEU A 360 25.04 9.25 4.53
C LEU A 360 26.49 9.69 4.81
N ARG A 361 26.77 11.00 4.77
CA ARG A 361 28.12 11.54 5.03
C ARG A 361 28.48 11.44 6.51
N PRO A 362 29.78 11.26 6.85
CA PRO A 362 30.25 11.28 8.24
C PRO A 362 29.77 12.53 8.99
N GLY A 363 29.27 12.35 10.21
CA GLY A 363 28.68 13.42 11.03
C GLY A 363 27.16 13.55 10.90
N ARG A 364 26.52 12.81 9.98
CA ARG A 364 25.06 12.71 9.84
C ARG A 364 24.61 11.29 10.17
N PHE A 365 24.11 10.52 9.22
CA PHE A 365 23.89 9.07 9.41
C PHE A 365 25.19 8.32 9.12
N ASP A 366 26.13 8.41 10.05
CA ASP A 366 27.45 7.79 9.95
C ASP A 366 27.45 6.30 10.31
N ARG A 367 26.42 5.82 11.03
CA ARG A 367 26.24 4.40 11.30
C ARG A 367 25.03 3.84 10.57
N ARG A 368 25.24 2.74 9.86
CA ARG A 368 24.17 1.98 9.19
C ARG A 368 24.05 0.63 9.88
N VAL A 369 22.87 0.36 10.44
CA VAL A 369 22.55 -0.93 11.07
C VAL A 369 21.52 -1.61 10.19
N THR A 370 21.87 -2.79 9.68
CA THR A 370 20.94 -3.59 8.89
C THR A 370 20.04 -4.40 9.84
N VAL A 371 18.73 -4.38 9.56
CA VAL A 371 17.68 -5.10 10.29
C VAL A 371 17.05 -6.09 9.31
N ASP A 372 17.69 -7.24 9.19
CA ASP A 372 17.33 -8.28 8.24
C ASP A 372 16.08 -9.07 8.66
N ARG A 373 15.64 -9.97 7.77
CA ARG A 373 14.56 -10.90 8.10
C ARG A 373 15.06 -11.91 9.14
N PRO A 374 14.22 -12.28 10.12
CA PRO A 374 14.61 -13.25 11.14
C PRO A 374 14.79 -14.65 10.54
N ASP A 375 15.78 -15.37 11.03
CA ASP A 375 15.93 -16.81 10.82
C ASP A 375 14.84 -17.60 11.57
N TRP A 376 14.79 -18.92 11.40
CA TRP A 376 13.79 -19.74 12.08
C TRP A 376 13.85 -19.64 13.63
N ASN A 377 15.05 -19.46 14.23
CA ASN A 377 15.18 -19.24 15.67
C ASN A 377 14.60 -17.90 16.09
N GLY A 378 14.90 -16.85 15.32
CA GLY A 378 14.34 -15.51 15.48
C GLY A 378 12.83 -15.52 15.37
N ARG A 379 12.27 -16.21 14.37
CA ARG A 379 10.82 -16.39 14.22
C ARG A 379 10.19 -17.10 15.41
N LEU A 380 10.83 -18.16 15.93
CA LEU A 380 10.39 -18.84 17.15
C LEU A 380 10.39 -17.89 18.37
N ALA A 381 11.43 -17.08 18.53
CA ALA A 381 11.52 -16.11 19.61
C ALA A 381 10.46 -15.00 19.49
N ILE A 382 10.20 -14.52 18.27
CA ILE A 382 9.13 -13.55 17.97
C ILE A 382 7.75 -14.15 18.28
N LEU A 383 7.49 -15.39 17.84
CA LEU A 383 6.24 -16.11 18.13
C LEU A 383 6.03 -16.27 19.64
N LYS A 384 7.09 -16.58 20.40
CA LYS A 384 7.04 -16.65 21.87
C LYS A 384 6.66 -15.31 22.50
N ILE A 385 7.13 -14.19 21.97
CA ILE A 385 6.78 -12.84 22.47
C ILE A 385 5.31 -12.54 22.20
N HIS A 386 4.84 -12.74 20.96
CA HIS A 386 3.46 -12.41 20.59
C HIS A 386 2.42 -13.37 21.17
N SER A 387 2.82 -14.60 21.51
CA SER A 387 1.93 -15.58 22.15
C SER A 387 1.86 -15.48 23.68
N ARG A 388 2.67 -14.65 24.36
CA ARG A 388 2.70 -14.57 25.85
C ARG A 388 1.31 -14.30 26.46
N ASN A 389 0.49 -13.51 25.78
CA ASN A 389 -0.84 -13.11 26.26
C ASN A 389 -1.98 -13.90 25.61
N VAL A 390 -1.67 -14.93 24.82
CA VAL A 390 -2.65 -15.74 24.09
C VAL A 390 -2.79 -17.11 24.79
N PRO A 391 -4.00 -17.57 25.14
CA PRO A 391 -4.19 -18.86 25.78
C PRO A 391 -3.97 -19.99 24.76
N LEU A 392 -2.75 -20.52 24.71
CA LEU A 392 -2.39 -21.64 23.84
C LEU A 392 -2.87 -22.98 24.42
N ALA A 393 -3.33 -23.88 23.55
CA ALA A 393 -3.62 -25.26 23.90
C ALA A 393 -2.31 -26.10 23.94
N PRO A 394 -2.29 -27.24 24.67
CA PRO A 394 -1.07 -28.05 24.85
C PRO A 394 -0.54 -28.71 23.57
N ASP A 395 -1.37 -28.81 22.53
CA ASP A 395 -1.02 -29.36 21.22
C ASP A 395 -0.24 -28.39 20.33
N VAL A 396 -0.10 -27.11 20.72
CA VAL A 396 0.56 -26.08 19.91
C VAL A 396 2.07 -26.26 19.93
N ASP A 397 2.65 -26.51 18.76
CA ASP A 397 4.09 -26.54 18.52
C ASP A 397 4.55 -25.29 17.75
N LEU A 398 5.06 -24.31 18.51
CA LEU A 398 5.61 -23.07 17.94
C LEU A 398 6.89 -23.31 17.11
N VAL A 399 7.62 -24.41 17.33
CA VAL A 399 8.81 -24.74 16.54
C VAL A 399 8.39 -25.17 15.14
N ALA A 400 7.38 -26.04 15.04
CA ALA A 400 6.79 -26.41 13.76
C ALA A 400 6.27 -25.18 13.01
N ILE A 401 5.55 -24.28 13.70
CA ILE A 401 5.03 -23.05 13.08
C ILE A 401 6.16 -22.16 12.57
N ALA A 402 7.22 -21.92 13.37
CA ALA A 402 8.35 -21.07 12.97
C ALA A 402 9.06 -21.60 11.71
N ARG A 403 9.13 -22.93 11.55
CA ARG A 403 9.69 -23.59 10.36
C ARG A 403 8.76 -23.50 9.16
N SER A 404 7.44 -23.56 9.38
CA SER A 404 6.42 -23.39 8.33
C SER A 404 6.19 -21.95 7.88
N THR A 405 6.88 -20.96 8.47
CA THR A 405 6.76 -19.54 8.12
C THR A 405 8.06 -18.95 7.54
N PRO A 406 8.73 -19.58 6.55
CA PRO A 406 9.98 -19.07 6.00
C PRO A 406 9.76 -17.69 5.37
N GLY A 407 10.71 -16.78 5.63
CA GLY A 407 10.68 -15.42 5.09
C GLY A 407 9.65 -14.45 5.70
N MET A 408 8.77 -14.92 6.60
CA MET A 408 7.87 -14.05 7.35
C MET A 408 8.65 -13.15 8.33
N VAL A 409 8.25 -11.88 8.40
CA VAL A 409 8.85 -10.90 9.33
C VAL A 409 8.05 -10.78 10.63
N GLY A 410 8.55 -10.00 11.59
CA GLY A 410 7.89 -9.85 12.90
C GLY A 410 6.44 -9.39 12.81
N ALA A 411 6.12 -8.46 11.91
CA ALA A 411 4.75 -8.02 11.67
C ALA A 411 3.85 -9.15 11.13
N ASP A 412 4.36 -10.00 10.24
CA ASP A 412 3.60 -11.12 9.68
C ASP A 412 3.30 -12.17 10.76
N LEU A 413 4.30 -12.47 11.61
CA LEU A 413 4.14 -13.42 12.72
C LEU A 413 3.18 -12.91 13.80
N ALA A 414 3.22 -11.60 14.10
CA ALA A 414 2.25 -10.96 14.98
C ALA A 414 0.83 -11.09 14.41
N ASN A 415 0.68 -10.88 13.10
CA ASN A 415 -0.60 -11.06 12.41
C ASN A 415 -1.06 -12.53 12.42
N LEU A 416 -0.16 -13.49 12.23
CA LEU A 416 -0.45 -14.93 12.29
C LEU A 416 -1.03 -15.32 13.66
N VAL A 417 -0.40 -14.88 14.75
CA VAL A 417 -0.89 -15.13 16.11
C VAL A 417 -2.26 -14.51 16.33
N ASN A 418 -2.46 -13.27 15.86
CA ASN A 418 -3.75 -12.58 15.96
C ASN A 418 -4.85 -13.28 15.16
N GLU A 419 -4.58 -13.70 13.92
CA GLU A 419 -5.52 -14.44 13.09
C GLU A 419 -5.89 -15.80 13.69
N ALA A 420 -4.92 -16.53 14.26
CA ALA A 420 -5.18 -17.78 14.97
C ALA A 420 -6.09 -17.56 16.19
N ALA A 421 -5.88 -16.48 16.94
CA ALA A 421 -6.73 -16.11 18.07
C ALA A 421 -8.16 -15.72 17.63
N LEU A 422 -8.29 -14.94 16.54
CA LEU A 422 -9.59 -14.57 15.98
C LEU A 422 -10.36 -15.80 15.45
N LEU A 423 -9.67 -16.77 14.84
CA LEU A 423 -10.27 -18.04 14.40
C LEU A 423 -10.78 -18.87 15.59
N ALA A 424 -9.98 -18.97 16.66
CA ALA A 424 -10.39 -19.64 17.88
C ALA A 424 -11.63 -18.97 18.51
N ALA A 425 -11.63 -17.63 18.59
CA ALA A 425 -12.77 -16.86 19.09
C ALA A 425 -14.03 -17.05 18.24
N ARG A 426 -13.91 -17.04 16.90
CA ARG A 426 -15.03 -17.27 15.98
C ARG A 426 -15.66 -18.66 16.17
N ARG A 427 -14.85 -19.65 16.56
CA ARG A 427 -15.29 -21.03 16.84
C ARG A 427 -15.73 -21.23 18.29
N ASN A 428 -15.76 -20.18 19.11
CA ASN A 428 -16.05 -20.24 20.55
C ASN A 428 -15.16 -21.25 21.28
N LEU A 429 -13.86 -21.29 20.94
CA LEU A 429 -12.87 -22.11 21.65
C LEU A 429 -12.25 -21.31 22.81
N ASP A 430 -12.02 -21.97 23.94
CA ASP A 430 -11.36 -21.35 25.11
C ASP A 430 -9.85 -21.15 24.94
N ARG A 431 -9.24 -21.89 24.01
CA ARG A 431 -7.79 -21.87 23.73
C ARG A 431 -7.51 -21.94 22.24
N VAL A 432 -6.39 -21.35 21.83
CA VAL A 432 -5.89 -21.42 20.44
C VAL A 432 -5.15 -22.75 20.24
N THR A 433 -5.62 -23.55 19.28
CA THR A 433 -5.09 -24.89 18.97
C THR A 433 -4.11 -24.85 17.80
N GLN A 434 -3.35 -25.93 17.58
CA GLN A 434 -2.45 -26.04 16.41
C GLN A 434 -3.22 -25.88 15.10
N LYS A 435 -4.45 -26.41 15.03
CA LYS A 435 -5.35 -26.27 13.88
C LYS A 435 -5.67 -24.81 13.57
N CYS A 436 -5.88 -23.97 14.58
CA CYS A 436 -6.12 -22.54 14.39
C CYS A 436 -4.90 -21.84 13.76
N PHE A 437 -3.67 -22.21 14.13
CA PHE A 437 -2.46 -21.67 13.52
C PHE A 437 -2.30 -22.12 12.07
N ASN A 438 -2.51 -23.41 11.79
CA ASN A 438 -2.39 -23.94 10.42
C ASN A 438 -3.40 -23.26 9.48
N GLU A 439 -4.66 -23.10 9.92
CA GLU A 439 -5.68 -22.41 9.11
C GLU A 439 -5.44 -20.90 8.99
N ALA A 440 -4.90 -20.25 10.03
CA ALA A 440 -4.51 -18.85 9.96
C ALA A 440 -3.37 -18.65 8.95
N LEU A 441 -2.38 -19.54 8.97
CA LEU A 441 -1.27 -19.55 8.02
C LEU A 441 -1.78 -19.74 6.58
N ASP A 442 -2.69 -20.68 6.36
CA ASP A 442 -3.33 -20.89 5.06
C ASP A 442 -4.07 -19.65 4.59
N LYS A 443 -4.83 -19.00 5.48
CA LYS A 443 -5.55 -17.77 5.17
C LYS A 443 -4.61 -16.63 4.80
N ILE A 444 -3.47 -16.51 5.47
CA ILE A 444 -2.48 -15.46 5.20
C ILE A 444 -1.77 -15.71 3.87
N LEU A 445 -1.38 -16.96 3.59
CA LEU A 445 -0.63 -17.31 2.38
C LEU A 445 -1.50 -17.40 1.12
N LEU A 446 -2.70 -17.98 1.24
CA LEU A 446 -3.57 -18.33 0.10
C LEU A 446 -4.80 -17.41 -0.01
N GLY A 447 -5.10 -16.65 1.05
CA GLY A 447 -6.32 -15.87 1.17
C GLY A 447 -7.48 -16.66 1.78
N ALA A 448 -8.63 -15.99 1.90
CA ALA A 448 -9.83 -16.60 2.44
C ALA A 448 -10.38 -17.71 1.52
N GLU A 449 -10.93 -18.74 2.15
CA GLU A 449 -11.64 -19.81 1.45
C GLU A 449 -12.86 -19.28 0.70
N ARG A 450 -13.09 -19.81 -0.49
CA ARG A 450 -14.19 -19.41 -1.36
C ARG A 450 -15.18 -20.55 -1.52
N PRO A 451 -16.48 -20.34 -1.25
CA PRO A 451 -17.51 -21.30 -1.58
C PRO A 451 -17.82 -21.25 -3.08
N LEU A 452 -16.90 -21.74 -3.91
CA LEU A 452 -17.08 -21.84 -5.36
C LEU A 452 -17.64 -23.24 -5.68
N VAL A 453 -18.73 -23.29 -6.46
CA VAL A 453 -19.26 -24.56 -6.97
C VAL A 453 -18.51 -24.88 -8.26
N LEU A 454 -17.65 -25.88 -8.21
CA LEU A 454 -16.90 -26.40 -9.36
C LEU A 454 -17.62 -27.62 -9.96
N SER A 455 -17.49 -27.82 -11.27
CA SER A 455 -17.98 -29.04 -11.91
C SER A 455 -17.10 -30.24 -11.55
N ASP A 456 -17.63 -31.46 -11.66
CA ASP A 456 -16.84 -32.68 -11.41
C ASP A 456 -15.63 -32.78 -12.35
N ASP A 457 -15.78 -32.32 -13.60
CA ASP A 457 -14.70 -32.29 -14.58
C ASP A 457 -13.61 -31.27 -14.18
N ASP A 458 -13.99 -30.11 -13.66
CA ASP A 458 -13.03 -29.09 -13.20
C ASP A 458 -12.27 -29.59 -11.96
N LEU A 459 -12.99 -30.19 -11.00
CA LEU A 459 -12.37 -30.80 -9.81
C LEU A 459 -11.40 -31.93 -10.20
N GLN A 460 -11.74 -32.71 -11.23
CA GLN A 460 -10.83 -33.73 -11.75
C GLN A 460 -9.58 -33.09 -12.34
N VAL A 461 -9.70 -32.03 -13.14
CA VAL A 461 -8.55 -31.31 -13.69
C VAL A 461 -7.65 -30.80 -12.55
N ILE A 462 -8.23 -30.12 -11.56
CA ILE A 462 -7.50 -29.54 -10.43
C ILE A 462 -6.81 -30.65 -9.62
N ALA A 463 -7.48 -31.78 -9.36
CA ALA A 463 -6.89 -32.88 -8.60
C ALA A 463 -5.66 -33.49 -9.31
N TYR A 464 -5.70 -33.62 -10.64
CA TYR A 464 -4.53 -34.08 -11.40
C TYR A 464 -3.45 -33.01 -11.50
N HIS A 465 -3.82 -31.74 -11.63
CA HIS A 465 -2.91 -30.61 -11.64
C HIS A 465 -2.10 -30.53 -10.34
N GLU A 466 -2.78 -30.48 -9.19
CA GLU A 466 -2.13 -30.46 -7.88
C GLU A 466 -1.39 -31.76 -7.57
N GLY A 467 -1.94 -32.90 -7.96
CA GLY A 467 -1.25 -34.19 -7.88
C GLY A 467 0.06 -34.20 -8.69
N GLY A 468 0.10 -33.49 -9.82
CA GLY A 468 1.27 -33.34 -10.68
C GLY A 468 2.40 -32.57 -10.00
N HIS A 469 2.10 -31.42 -9.39
CA HIS A 469 3.06 -30.68 -8.57
C HIS A 469 3.58 -31.53 -7.41
N ALA A 470 2.67 -32.16 -6.67
CA ALA A 470 3.03 -32.98 -5.51
C ALA A 470 3.94 -34.14 -5.91
N LEU A 471 3.57 -34.92 -6.93
CA LEU A 471 4.31 -36.10 -7.35
C LEU A 471 5.69 -35.74 -7.91
N THR A 472 5.79 -34.70 -8.75
CA THR A 472 7.08 -34.26 -9.29
C THR A 472 8.02 -33.76 -8.21
N ALA A 473 7.51 -33.07 -7.19
CA ALA A 473 8.29 -32.68 -6.02
C ALA A 473 8.80 -33.91 -5.26
N LEU A 474 7.92 -34.86 -4.90
CA LEU A 474 8.27 -36.06 -4.10
C LEU A 474 9.30 -36.96 -4.78
N LEU A 475 9.30 -36.99 -6.12
CA LEU A 475 10.23 -37.78 -6.95
C LEU A 475 11.56 -37.06 -7.22
N SER A 476 11.69 -35.79 -6.85
CA SER A 476 12.90 -34.99 -7.09
C SER A 476 13.75 -34.87 -5.83
N GLU A 477 15.04 -35.17 -5.93
CA GLU A 477 15.98 -35.20 -4.79
C GLU A 477 16.15 -33.82 -4.12
N HIS A 478 16.21 -32.76 -4.93
CA HIS A 478 16.46 -31.40 -4.44
C HIS A 478 15.18 -30.60 -4.20
N ALA A 479 13.99 -31.22 -4.24
CA ALA A 479 12.74 -30.51 -3.95
C ALA A 479 12.58 -30.23 -2.46
N ASP A 480 11.88 -29.15 -2.15
CA ASP A 480 11.43 -28.93 -0.78
C ASP A 480 10.29 -29.91 -0.44
N PRO A 481 10.23 -30.43 0.80
CA PRO A 481 9.19 -31.36 1.22
C PRO A 481 7.78 -30.79 1.02
N VAL A 482 6.93 -31.60 0.39
CA VAL A 482 5.50 -31.30 0.26
C VAL A 482 4.84 -31.54 1.60
N THR A 483 4.26 -30.49 2.17
CA THR A 483 3.60 -30.54 3.47
C THR A 483 2.11 -30.80 3.34
N LYS A 484 1.47 -30.22 2.32
CA LYS A 484 0.04 -30.34 2.10
C LYS A 484 -0.34 -30.07 0.64
N VAL A 485 -1.35 -30.77 0.17
CA VAL A 485 -1.97 -30.55 -1.14
C VAL A 485 -3.47 -30.37 -0.94
N THR A 486 -4.07 -29.36 -1.56
CA THR A 486 -5.51 -29.12 -1.47
C THR A 486 -6.11 -28.67 -2.79
N ILE A 487 -7.34 -29.11 -3.04
CA ILE A 487 -8.17 -28.67 -4.19
C ILE A 487 -9.28 -27.71 -3.74
N VAL A 488 -9.20 -27.19 -2.51
CA VAL A 488 -10.18 -26.23 -1.97
C VAL A 488 -9.82 -24.82 -2.44
N PRO A 489 -10.73 -24.10 -3.14
CA PRO A 489 -10.45 -22.77 -3.65
C PRO A 489 -10.17 -21.75 -2.53
N ARG A 490 -9.02 -21.07 -2.61
CA ARG A 490 -8.60 -20.02 -1.66
C ARG A 490 -8.06 -18.82 -2.41
N GLY A 491 -8.59 -17.62 -2.09
CA GLY A 491 -8.19 -16.38 -2.74
C GLY A 491 -8.31 -16.45 -4.27
N GLN A 492 -7.19 -16.37 -4.97
CA GLN A 492 -7.11 -16.49 -6.43
C GLN A 492 -6.81 -17.92 -6.93
N ALA A 493 -6.39 -18.83 -6.04
CA ALA A 493 -6.03 -20.20 -6.37
C ALA A 493 -7.25 -21.14 -6.30
N LEU A 494 -7.34 -22.09 -7.24
CA LEU A 494 -8.38 -23.13 -7.26
C LEU A 494 -7.92 -24.41 -6.54
N GLY A 495 -6.61 -24.65 -6.49
CA GLY A 495 -5.92 -25.66 -5.71
C GLY A 495 -4.52 -25.13 -5.35
N VAL A 496 -3.84 -25.80 -4.43
CA VAL A 496 -2.44 -25.49 -4.14
C VAL A 496 -1.70 -26.70 -3.57
N THR A 497 -0.45 -26.84 -4.01
CA THR A 497 0.56 -27.71 -3.43
C THR A 497 1.52 -26.87 -2.61
N MET A 498 1.55 -27.10 -1.29
CA MET A 498 2.41 -26.39 -0.36
C MET A 498 3.68 -27.20 -0.10
N SER A 499 4.81 -26.59 -0.37
CA SER A 499 6.14 -27.10 0.02
C SER A 499 6.76 -26.19 1.07
N THR A 500 7.39 -26.78 2.08
CA THR A 500 8.04 -26.04 3.16
C THR A 500 9.54 -26.37 3.16
N PRO A 501 10.41 -25.39 2.84
CA PRO A 501 11.86 -25.56 2.97
C PRO A 501 12.26 -26.03 4.37
N LEU A 502 13.22 -26.94 4.43
CA LEU A 502 13.76 -27.45 5.71
C LEU A 502 14.57 -26.40 6.46
N ASP A 503 15.32 -25.57 5.72
CA ASP A 503 16.20 -24.53 6.23
C ASP A 503 16.05 -23.23 5.41
N ASP A 504 16.30 -22.09 6.05
CA ASP A 504 16.39 -20.81 5.36
C ASP A 504 17.70 -20.76 4.55
N ARG A 505 17.60 -21.02 3.23
CA ARG A 505 18.75 -21.02 2.31
C ARG A 505 19.06 -19.62 1.79
N TYR A 506 20.34 -19.23 1.84
CA TYR A 506 20.82 -17.98 1.23
C TYR A 506 21.34 -18.15 -0.20
N ASN A 507 21.85 -19.34 -0.52
CA ASN A 507 22.37 -19.69 -1.84
C ASN A 507 21.58 -20.88 -2.41
N TYR A 508 21.29 -20.84 -3.71
CA TYR A 508 20.55 -21.88 -4.43
C TYR A 508 21.45 -22.53 -5.48
N SER A 509 21.48 -23.86 -5.52
CA SER A 509 22.20 -24.61 -6.55
C SER A 509 21.42 -24.64 -7.87
N LYS A 510 22.10 -24.92 -8.98
CA LYS A 510 21.47 -25.05 -10.30
C LYS A 510 20.43 -26.17 -10.28
N GLU A 511 20.74 -27.29 -9.64
CA GLU A 511 19.90 -28.49 -9.55
C GLU A 511 18.62 -28.21 -8.75
N TYR A 512 18.72 -27.44 -7.67
CA TYR A 512 17.56 -26.98 -6.92
C TYR A 512 16.63 -26.12 -7.78
N LEU A 513 17.18 -25.14 -8.50
CA LEU A 513 16.39 -24.23 -9.34
C LEU A 513 15.72 -24.98 -10.50
N LEU A 514 16.43 -25.91 -11.15
CA LEU A 514 15.85 -26.80 -12.15
C LEU A 514 14.71 -27.65 -11.56
N THR A 515 14.88 -28.16 -10.34
CA THR A 515 13.84 -28.93 -9.64
C THR A 515 12.59 -28.09 -9.36
N GLN A 516 12.76 -26.82 -8.99
CA GLN A 516 11.64 -25.89 -8.82
C GLN A 516 10.90 -25.65 -10.13
N ILE A 517 11.62 -25.54 -11.26
CA ILE A 517 11.02 -25.42 -12.60
C ILE A 517 10.24 -26.69 -12.97
N VAL A 518 10.84 -27.88 -12.76
CA VAL A 518 10.18 -29.17 -13.02
C VAL A 518 8.90 -29.30 -12.19
N THR A 519 8.96 -28.96 -10.91
CA THR A 519 7.82 -29.02 -10.00
C THR A 519 6.71 -28.06 -10.42
N ALA A 520 7.04 -26.82 -10.77
CA ALA A 520 6.07 -25.83 -11.25
C ALA A 520 5.44 -26.24 -12.60
N LEU A 521 6.18 -26.93 -13.47
CA LEU A 521 5.61 -27.48 -14.71
C LEU A 521 4.81 -28.77 -14.50
N GLY A 522 4.89 -29.37 -13.31
CA GLY A 522 4.25 -30.65 -12.97
C GLY A 522 2.73 -30.64 -13.14
N GLY A 523 2.06 -29.55 -12.76
CA GLY A 523 0.60 -29.44 -12.91
C GLY A 523 0.15 -29.45 -14.37
N ARG A 524 0.78 -28.62 -15.21
CA ARG A 524 0.51 -28.61 -16.65
C ARG A 524 0.87 -29.94 -17.33
N ALA A 525 2.00 -30.54 -16.95
CA ALA A 525 2.41 -31.84 -17.48
C ALA A 525 1.41 -32.95 -17.09
N ALA A 526 0.82 -32.90 -15.89
CA ALA A 526 -0.21 -33.85 -15.48
C ALA A 526 -1.50 -33.69 -16.31
N GLU A 527 -1.92 -32.47 -16.61
CA GLU A 527 -3.06 -32.22 -17.51
C GLU A 527 -2.83 -32.83 -18.90
N GLU A 528 -1.62 -32.65 -19.46
CA GLU A 528 -1.24 -33.19 -20.76
C GLU A 528 -1.27 -34.73 -20.76
N VAL A 529 -0.64 -35.36 -19.75
CA VAL A 529 -0.50 -36.81 -19.66
C VAL A 529 -1.81 -37.53 -19.35
N VAL A 530 -2.67 -36.94 -18.53
CA VAL A 530 -3.89 -37.60 -18.04
C VAL A 530 -5.12 -37.19 -18.84
N ILE A 531 -5.30 -35.90 -19.08
CA ILE A 531 -6.54 -35.32 -19.58
C ILE A 531 -6.48 -35.11 -21.10
N GLY A 532 -5.29 -34.89 -21.65
CA GLY A 532 -5.08 -34.65 -23.08
C GLY A 532 -5.56 -33.27 -23.55
N ARG A 533 -5.84 -32.36 -22.62
CA ARG A 533 -6.14 -30.94 -22.87
C ARG A 533 -5.42 -30.08 -21.85
N ILE A 534 -4.96 -28.91 -22.27
CA ILE A 534 -4.32 -27.92 -21.41
C ILE A 534 -5.32 -26.85 -20.97
N THR A 535 -5.22 -26.41 -19.73
CA THR A 535 -6.07 -25.35 -19.18
C THR A 535 -5.31 -24.05 -18.95
N THR A 536 -6.05 -22.98 -18.63
CA THR A 536 -5.47 -21.69 -18.22
C THR A 536 -5.02 -21.68 -16.76
N GLY A 537 -5.23 -22.76 -16.00
CA GLY A 537 -4.86 -22.84 -14.58
C GLY A 537 -3.36 -22.71 -14.31
N ALA A 538 -2.52 -23.11 -15.28
CA ALA A 538 -1.07 -23.09 -15.17
C ALA A 538 -0.42 -21.71 -15.43
N GLU A 539 -1.20 -20.62 -15.54
CA GLU A 539 -0.66 -19.28 -15.88
C GLU A 539 0.41 -18.82 -14.87
N ASN A 540 0.10 -18.87 -13.58
CA ASN A 540 1.00 -18.43 -12.51
C ASN A 540 2.29 -19.27 -12.47
N ASP A 541 2.18 -20.58 -12.72
CA ASP A 541 3.34 -21.47 -12.78
C ASP A 541 4.25 -21.12 -13.96
N LEU A 542 3.68 -20.85 -15.14
CA LEU A 542 4.43 -20.45 -16.32
C LEU A 542 5.13 -19.10 -16.15
N GLN A 543 4.47 -18.13 -15.50
CA GLN A 543 5.10 -16.86 -15.16
C GLN A 543 6.29 -17.07 -14.22
N ARG A 544 6.13 -17.91 -13.18
CA ARG A 544 7.19 -18.23 -12.22
C ARG A 544 8.36 -18.97 -12.87
N VAL A 545 8.07 -19.97 -13.71
CA VAL A 545 9.04 -20.75 -14.47
C VAL A 545 9.86 -19.84 -15.39
N THR A 546 9.19 -18.97 -16.13
CA THR A 546 9.83 -18.04 -17.06
C THR A 546 10.74 -17.05 -16.33
N ALA A 547 10.26 -16.48 -15.22
CA ALA A 547 11.05 -15.56 -14.40
C ALA A 547 12.28 -16.25 -13.80
N LEU A 548 12.13 -17.48 -13.28
CA LEU A 548 13.22 -18.22 -12.67
C LEU A 548 14.28 -18.63 -13.70
N ALA A 549 13.85 -19.16 -14.84
CA ALA A 549 14.75 -19.52 -15.94
C ALA A 549 15.49 -18.29 -16.48
N ARG A 550 14.80 -17.15 -16.64
CA ARG A 550 15.44 -15.90 -17.05
C ARG A 550 16.49 -15.45 -16.03
N GLN A 551 16.20 -15.48 -14.72
CA GLN A 551 17.17 -15.14 -13.67
C GLN A 551 18.38 -16.08 -13.63
N MET A 552 18.19 -17.38 -13.88
CA MET A 552 19.29 -18.34 -14.02
C MET A 552 20.24 -17.94 -15.14
N VAL A 553 19.71 -17.49 -16.27
CA VAL A 553 20.50 -17.10 -17.43
C VAL A 553 21.13 -15.72 -17.25
N THR A 554 20.34 -14.71 -16.84
CA THR A 554 20.77 -13.30 -16.85
C THR A 554 21.54 -12.91 -15.59
N ARG A 555 21.11 -13.35 -14.41
CA ARG A 555 21.65 -12.83 -13.13
C ARG A 555 22.68 -13.77 -12.51
N TRP A 556 22.44 -15.08 -12.59
CA TRP A 556 23.28 -16.07 -11.91
C TRP A 556 24.30 -16.75 -12.83
N GLY A 557 24.29 -16.45 -14.14
CA GLY A 557 25.27 -16.99 -15.09
C GLY A 557 25.26 -18.52 -15.16
N MET A 558 24.08 -19.14 -15.05
CA MET A 558 23.89 -20.60 -15.05
C MET A 558 23.69 -21.20 -16.45
N SER A 559 23.93 -20.41 -17.50
CA SER A 559 23.92 -20.86 -18.90
C SER A 559 25.34 -21.18 -19.37
N GLU A 560 25.49 -22.31 -20.06
CA GLU A 560 26.76 -22.70 -20.69
C GLU A 560 27.07 -21.86 -21.93
N LYS A 561 26.03 -21.43 -22.67
CA LYS A 561 26.17 -20.64 -23.91
C LYS A 561 26.59 -19.20 -23.63
N LEU A 562 26.01 -18.57 -22.62
CA LEU A 562 26.26 -17.17 -22.26
C LEU A 562 27.36 -16.99 -21.20
N GLY A 563 27.71 -18.07 -20.49
CA GLY A 563 28.78 -18.09 -19.50
C GLY A 563 28.42 -17.40 -18.17
N THR A 564 29.44 -17.13 -17.38
CA THR A 564 29.32 -16.59 -15.99
C THR A 564 29.27 -15.07 -15.96
N VAL A 565 28.48 -14.46 -16.83
CA VAL A 565 28.31 -13.00 -16.92
C VAL A 565 26.93 -12.62 -16.38
N SER A 566 26.86 -11.54 -15.59
CA SER A 566 25.60 -10.95 -15.15
C SER A 566 25.14 -9.93 -16.19
N PHE A 567 24.03 -10.22 -16.86
CA PHE A 567 23.30 -9.28 -17.69
C PHE A 567 22.34 -8.49 -16.79
N SER A 568 22.52 -7.18 -16.71
CA SER A 568 21.65 -6.30 -15.93
C SER A 568 20.27 -6.24 -16.57
N GLU A 569 19.25 -6.76 -15.87
CA GLU A 569 17.94 -6.13 -15.95
C GLU A 569 18.06 -4.83 -15.14
N ARG A 570 18.00 -3.67 -15.78
CA ARG A 570 17.79 -2.40 -15.05
C ARG A 570 16.37 -2.36 -14.51
N GLY A 571 16.09 -3.19 -13.52
CA GLY A 571 14.97 -3.05 -12.60
C GLY A 571 15.27 -1.98 -11.56
N SER A 572 15.62 -0.76 -11.98
CA SER A 572 15.40 0.37 -11.09
C SER A 572 13.92 0.71 -11.20
N PRO A 573 13.11 0.59 -10.12
CA PRO A 573 11.72 1.05 -10.11
C PRO A 573 11.58 2.57 -10.36
N PHE A 574 12.69 3.26 -10.61
CA PHE A 574 12.81 4.69 -10.80
C PHE A 574 12.57 5.14 -12.25
N ALA A 575 12.52 4.23 -13.22
CA ALA A 575 11.96 4.53 -14.54
C ALA A 575 10.43 4.32 -14.51
N SER A 576 9.73 4.97 -13.58
CA SER A 576 8.27 5.11 -13.67
C SER A 576 7.93 6.10 -14.78
N GLY A 577 8.05 5.61 -16.01
CA GLY A 577 7.70 6.26 -17.26
C GLY A 577 7.23 5.22 -18.26
N GLY A 578 6.35 4.31 -17.82
CA GLY A 578 5.76 3.28 -18.69
C GLY A 578 6.75 2.24 -19.20
N ASP A 579 6.19 1.24 -19.85
CA ASP A 579 6.80 0.11 -20.55
C ASP A 579 7.63 0.56 -21.78
N THR A 580 8.40 1.64 -21.65
CA THR A 580 9.22 2.22 -22.72
C THR A 580 10.65 1.77 -22.54
N GLY A 581 10.98 0.66 -23.20
CA GLY A 581 12.30 0.10 -23.49
C GLY A 581 13.48 0.90 -22.97
N ALA A 582 13.82 0.70 -21.69
CA ALA A 582 15.15 1.05 -21.22
C ALA A 582 16.14 0.24 -22.09
N PRO A 583 17.15 0.86 -22.73
CA PRO A 583 18.09 0.13 -23.55
C PRO A 583 18.74 -0.95 -22.70
N SER A 584 18.61 -2.20 -23.12
CA SER A 584 19.35 -3.31 -22.54
C SER A 584 20.83 -2.99 -22.64
N ASP A 585 21.60 -3.26 -21.58
CA ASP A 585 23.06 -3.08 -21.59
C ASP A 585 23.77 -4.13 -22.50
N TYR A 586 23.02 -4.86 -23.33
CA TYR A 586 23.45 -5.94 -24.23
C TYR A 586 22.76 -5.85 -25.60
N SER A 587 23.40 -6.46 -26.62
CA SER A 587 22.93 -6.45 -28.01
C SER A 587 21.67 -7.31 -28.22
N GLU A 588 20.91 -7.03 -29.29
CA GLU A 588 19.78 -7.86 -29.73
C GLU A 588 20.16 -9.33 -29.91
N THR A 589 21.34 -9.62 -30.48
CA THR A 589 21.84 -10.99 -30.62
C THR A 589 22.04 -11.70 -29.27
N THR A 590 22.38 -10.93 -28.23
CA THR A 590 22.49 -11.46 -26.87
C THR A 590 21.10 -11.67 -26.26
N ALA A 591 20.15 -10.77 -26.54
CA ALA A 591 18.76 -10.92 -26.13
C ALA A 591 18.13 -12.20 -26.71
N GLU A 592 18.29 -12.41 -28.02
CA GLU A 592 17.85 -13.63 -28.71
C GLU A 592 18.50 -14.89 -28.09
N ALA A 593 19.80 -14.84 -27.81
CA ALA A 593 20.50 -15.95 -27.17
C ALA A 593 20.02 -16.22 -25.72
N ILE A 594 19.58 -15.20 -24.99
CA ILE A 594 18.97 -15.35 -23.66
C ILE A 594 17.61 -16.04 -23.80
N ASP A 595 16.77 -15.59 -24.73
CA ASP A 595 15.42 -16.15 -24.94
C ASP A 595 15.49 -17.62 -25.40
N ASP A 596 16.40 -17.95 -26.32
CA ASP A 596 16.70 -19.32 -26.75
C ASP A 596 17.05 -20.24 -25.56
N GLU A 597 17.91 -19.73 -24.67
CA GLU A 597 18.39 -20.51 -23.53
C GLU A 597 17.30 -20.70 -22.48
N VAL A 598 16.46 -19.68 -22.26
CA VAL A 598 15.29 -19.79 -21.40
C VAL A 598 14.32 -20.83 -21.95
N ASP A 599 13.99 -20.79 -23.24
CA ASP A 599 13.13 -21.80 -23.90
C ASP A 599 13.72 -23.21 -23.79
N ARG A 600 15.03 -23.36 -24.01
CA ARG A 600 15.73 -24.65 -23.87
C ARG A 600 15.61 -25.21 -22.45
N ILE A 601 15.85 -24.40 -21.42
CA ILE A 601 15.74 -24.81 -20.01
C ILE A 601 14.30 -25.25 -19.73
N VAL A 602 13.32 -24.42 -20.07
CA VAL A 602 11.90 -24.69 -19.80
C VAL A 602 11.43 -25.97 -20.50
N ARG A 603 11.76 -26.15 -21.80
CA ARG A 603 11.40 -27.36 -22.55
C ARG A 603 12.03 -28.63 -21.97
N SER A 604 13.30 -28.56 -21.58
CA SER A 604 13.98 -29.70 -20.98
C SER A 604 13.34 -30.11 -19.64
N CYS A 605 12.97 -29.14 -18.81
CA CYS A 605 12.29 -29.38 -17.54
C CYS A 605 10.86 -29.90 -17.75
N HIS A 606 10.14 -29.38 -18.76
CA HIS A 606 8.81 -29.88 -19.13
C HIS A 606 8.86 -31.35 -19.57
N ALA A 607 9.79 -31.69 -20.46
CA ALA A 607 9.98 -33.06 -20.91
C ALA A 607 10.28 -34.01 -19.73
N ARG A 608 11.11 -33.56 -18.78
CA ARG A 608 11.39 -34.31 -17.56
C ARG A 608 10.16 -34.49 -16.67
N ALA A 609 9.34 -33.46 -16.50
CA ALA A 609 8.09 -33.55 -15.74
C ALA A 609 7.13 -34.57 -16.37
N VAL A 610 6.96 -34.52 -17.70
CA VAL A 610 6.13 -35.48 -18.45
C VAL A 610 6.65 -36.91 -18.28
N GLU A 611 7.96 -37.14 -18.42
CA GLU A 611 8.58 -38.45 -18.24
C GLU A 611 8.33 -39.03 -16.83
N LEU A 612 8.51 -38.21 -15.78
CA LEU A 612 8.26 -38.60 -14.39
C LEU A 612 6.81 -39.00 -14.17
N LEU A 613 5.87 -38.19 -14.66
CA LEU A 613 4.44 -38.42 -14.48
C LEU A 613 3.91 -39.60 -15.30
N GLN A 614 4.47 -39.85 -16.50
CA GLN A 614 4.16 -41.04 -17.29
C GLN A 614 4.67 -42.31 -16.63
N THR A 615 5.91 -42.29 -16.12
CA THR A 615 6.54 -43.45 -15.46
C THR A 615 5.79 -43.82 -14.18
N HIS A 616 5.35 -42.83 -13.39
CA HIS A 616 4.66 -43.03 -12.12
C HIS A 616 3.15 -42.75 -12.21
N ARG A 617 2.55 -43.00 -13.38
CA ARG A 617 1.12 -42.74 -13.62
C ARG A 617 0.18 -43.37 -12.58
N PRO A 618 0.34 -44.64 -12.15
CA PRO A 618 -0.53 -45.23 -11.13
C PRO A 618 -0.55 -44.44 -9.82
N THR A 619 0.59 -43.87 -9.46
CA THR A 619 0.75 -43.04 -8.27
C THR A 619 0.04 -41.70 -8.41
N LEU A 620 0.14 -41.06 -9.57
CA LEU A 620 -0.58 -39.81 -9.85
C LEU A 620 -2.10 -40.02 -9.74
N ASP A 621 -2.61 -41.10 -10.35
CA ASP A 621 -4.03 -41.45 -10.29
C ASP A 621 -4.48 -41.70 -8.84
N ARG A 622 -3.65 -42.35 -8.02
CA ARG A 622 -3.94 -42.59 -6.59
C ARG A 622 -3.98 -41.30 -5.78
N ILE A 623 -3.06 -40.36 -6.02
CA ILE A 623 -3.04 -39.04 -5.38
C ILE A 623 -4.30 -38.24 -5.76
N ALA A 624 -4.62 -38.16 -7.05
CA ALA A 624 -5.80 -37.45 -7.54
C ALA A 624 -7.11 -38.04 -6.97
N GLN A 625 -7.21 -39.36 -6.86
CA GLN A 625 -8.36 -40.01 -6.21
C GLN A 625 -8.48 -39.65 -4.72
N GLU A 626 -7.37 -39.58 -4.00
CA GLU A 626 -7.40 -39.20 -2.58
C GLU A 626 -7.77 -37.73 -2.40
N LEU A 627 -7.24 -36.84 -3.25
CA LEU A 627 -7.63 -35.42 -3.27
C LEU A 627 -9.12 -35.24 -3.53
N ARG A 628 -9.71 -36.03 -4.43
CA ARG A 628 -11.16 -35.98 -4.67
C ARG A 628 -12.00 -36.52 -3.51
N ARG A 629 -11.45 -37.37 -2.64
CA ARG A 629 -12.16 -37.92 -1.49
C ARG A 629 -12.10 -37.00 -0.27
N ASN A 630 -10.92 -36.45 0.01
CA ASN A 630 -10.67 -35.70 1.25
C ASN A 630 -10.49 -34.20 1.04
N GLU A 631 -10.39 -33.72 -0.21
CA GLU A 631 -10.13 -32.32 -0.63
C GLU A 631 -8.78 -31.74 -0.19
N VAL A 632 -8.18 -32.32 0.85
CA VAL A 632 -6.89 -32.00 1.45
C VAL A 632 -6.16 -33.31 1.71
N VAL A 633 -4.89 -33.36 1.34
CA VAL A 633 -3.99 -34.49 1.61
C VAL A 633 -2.71 -33.97 2.25
N ASP A 634 -2.40 -34.48 3.43
CA ASP A 634 -1.20 -34.11 4.19
C ASP A 634 0.03 -34.96 3.80
N SER A 635 1.22 -34.48 4.16
CA SER A 635 2.50 -35.16 3.88
C SER A 635 2.51 -36.65 4.28
N ASN A 636 1.95 -37.00 5.44
CA ASN A 636 1.89 -38.39 5.91
C ASN A 636 1.03 -39.28 4.98
N GLN A 637 -0.07 -38.75 4.45
CA GLN A 637 -0.93 -39.48 3.53
C GLN A 637 -0.25 -39.64 2.16
N LEU A 638 0.47 -38.60 1.70
CA LEU A 638 1.27 -38.69 0.48
C LEU A 638 2.36 -39.76 0.61
N GLN A 639 3.04 -39.85 1.76
CA GLN A 639 4.03 -40.90 2.02
C GLN A 639 3.43 -42.29 1.97
N GLU A 640 2.23 -42.48 2.52
CA GLU A 640 1.55 -43.77 2.48
C GLU A 640 1.19 -44.15 1.03
N ILE A 641 0.68 -43.21 0.25
CA ILE A 641 0.38 -43.42 -1.18
C ILE A 641 1.65 -43.81 -1.94
N MET A 642 2.78 -43.16 -1.68
CA MET A 642 4.07 -43.51 -2.31
C MET A 642 4.50 -44.94 -1.99
N ARG A 643 4.31 -45.38 -0.73
CA ARG A 643 4.62 -46.75 -0.28
C ARG A 643 3.68 -47.78 -0.91
N GLU A 644 2.38 -47.49 -0.97
CA GLU A 644 1.37 -48.34 -1.60
C GLU A 644 1.69 -48.63 -3.07
N THR A 645 2.16 -47.62 -3.81
CA THR A 645 2.40 -47.73 -5.25
C THR A 645 3.85 -48.11 -5.60
N GLY A 646 4.72 -48.25 -4.60
CA GLY A 646 6.13 -48.60 -4.78
C GLY A 646 7.01 -47.48 -5.34
N ALA A 647 6.53 -46.23 -5.33
CA ALA A 647 7.33 -45.08 -5.75
C ALA A 647 8.32 -44.70 -4.63
N VAL A 648 9.60 -44.57 -5.00
CA VAL A 648 10.63 -44.14 -4.04
C VAL A 648 10.58 -42.63 -3.90
N ILE A 649 10.42 -42.18 -2.67
CA ILE A 649 10.58 -40.78 -2.29
C ILE A 649 12.07 -40.43 -2.44
N ALA A 650 12.38 -39.54 -3.38
CA ALA A 650 13.75 -39.08 -3.59
C ALA A 650 14.09 -37.89 -2.69
N SER A 651 13.10 -37.07 -2.33
CA SER A 651 13.33 -35.89 -1.49
C SER A 651 13.60 -36.29 -0.03
N PRO A 652 14.54 -35.66 0.68
CA PRO A 652 14.67 -35.83 2.12
C PRO A 652 13.42 -35.26 2.82
N GLN A 653 12.46 -36.12 3.14
CA GLN A 653 11.17 -35.70 3.73
C GLN A 653 11.22 -35.50 5.25
N SER A 654 12.35 -35.81 5.88
CA SER A 654 12.53 -35.60 7.31
C SER A 654 13.47 -34.43 7.56
N LEU A 655 13.01 -33.50 8.40
CA LEU A 655 13.84 -32.50 9.04
C LEU A 655 15.05 -33.18 9.69
N PRO A 656 16.30 -32.72 9.44
CA PRO A 656 17.44 -33.23 10.19
C PRO A 656 17.16 -33.04 11.68
N GLN A 657 17.17 -34.14 12.44
CA GLN A 657 17.14 -34.10 13.89
C GLN A 657 18.52 -33.69 14.39
N GLY A 658 18.82 -32.40 14.27
CA GLY A 658 20.06 -31.81 14.74
C GLY A 658 19.97 -30.31 14.62
N VAL A 659 20.04 -29.62 15.75
CA VAL A 659 20.27 -28.18 15.78
C VAL A 659 21.62 -27.95 15.08
N PRO A 660 21.71 -27.21 13.96
CA PRO A 660 23.00 -26.77 13.46
C PRO A 660 23.70 -26.06 14.60
N GLN A 661 24.91 -26.49 14.98
CA GLN A 661 25.65 -25.79 16.01
C GLN A 661 25.80 -24.34 15.57
N VAL A 662 25.25 -23.43 16.37
CA VAL A 662 25.47 -21.99 16.22
C VAL A 662 26.98 -21.82 16.21
N ILE A 663 27.53 -21.41 15.06
CA ILE A 663 28.91 -20.94 14.99
C ILE A 663 28.89 -19.62 15.75
N THR A 664 29.07 -19.71 17.06
CA THR A 664 29.29 -18.54 17.88
C THR A 664 30.60 -17.91 17.41
N PRO A 665 30.65 -16.60 17.15
CA PRO A 665 31.92 -15.93 16.91
C PRO A 665 32.84 -16.20 18.11
N PRO A 666 34.15 -16.47 17.89
CA PRO A 666 35.05 -16.78 18.98
C PRO A 666 35.04 -15.63 19.99
N VAL A 667 34.59 -15.94 21.21
CA VAL A 667 34.69 -15.03 22.37
C VAL A 667 36.16 -14.65 22.50
N GLY A 668 36.43 -13.35 22.48
CA GLY A 668 37.75 -12.76 22.36
C GLY A 668 38.78 -13.39 23.29
N THR A 669 39.93 -13.75 22.72
CA THR A 669 41.13 -14.08 23.47
C THR A 669 41.48 -12.94 24.41
N THR A 670 41.61 -13.29 25.69
CA THR A 670 42.10 -12.44 26.79
C THR A 670 43.38 -11.70 26.36
N PRO A 671 43.53 -10.39 26.65
CA PRO A 671 44.76 -9.71 26.31
C PRO A 671 45.91 -10.31 27.11
N LEU A 672 46.93 -10.81 26.40
CA LEU A 672 48.18 -11.27 26.98
C LEU A 672 48.79 -10.13 27.80
N ARG A 673 48.98 -10.37 29.11
CA ARG A 673 49.80 -9.51 29.96
C ARG A 673 51.24 -9.57 29.45
N PRO A 674 51.96 -8.44 29.35
CA PRO A 674 53.39 -8.50 29.06
C PRO A 674 54.13 -9.12 30.26
N GLU A 675 54.80 -10.24 30.03
CA GLU A 675 55.75 -10.81 30.99
C GLU A 675 56.92 -9.84 31.18
N VAL A 676 57.14 -9.47 32.43
CA VAL A 676 58.32 -8.74 32.88
C VAL A 676 59.44 -9.78 33.03
N ASN A 677 60.36 -9.84 32.06
CA ASN A 677 61.61 -10.59 32.23
C ASN A 677 62.57 -9.76 33.08
N SER A 678 62.71 -10.15 34.35
CA SER A 678 63.82 -9.80 35.22
C SER A 678 64.97 -10.78 35.04
N THR A 679 66.20 -10.26 35.21
CA THR A 679 67.54 -10.89 35.09
C THR A 679 68.11 -10.85 33.66
N GLY A 680 69.24 -10.22 33.34
CA GLY A 680 70.30 -9.60 34.14
C GLY A 680 71.65 -10.05 33.56
N ASN A 681 72.53 -9.09 33.23
CA ASN A 681 73.97 -9.24 32.94
C ASN A 681 74.32 -9.96 31.62
N GLU A 682 75.35 -9.62 30.83
CA GLU A 682 76.53 -8.75 30.96
C GLU A 682 77.29 -8.71 29.60
N GLN A 683 78.22 -7.76 29.45
CA GLN A 683 79.38 -7.70 28.51
C GLN A 683 79.18 -7.09 27.11
N ILE A 684 79.59 -5.82 26.90
CA ILE A 684 80.94 -5.24 26.58
C ILE A 684 81.08 -5.02 25.07
N GLY A 685 81.34 -3.76 24.69
CA GLY A 685 81.68 -3.30 23.34
C GLY A 685 81.31 -1.85 23.12
#